data_AF-Q6NZR5-F1
#
_entry.id   AF-Q6NZR5-F1
#
_cell.length_a   1.000
_cell.length_b   1.000
_cell.length_c   1.000
_cell.angle_alpha   90.00
_cell.angle_beta   90.00
_cell.angle_gamma   90.00
#
_symmetry.space_group_name_H-M   'P 1'
#
loop_
_entity.id
_entity.type
_entity.pdbx_description
1 polymer ?
#
loop_
_entity_poly.entity_id
_entity_poly.type
_entity_poly.pdbx_seq_one_letter_code
_entity_poly.pdbx_strand_id
1 'polypeptide(L)'
;MMETERLVLPPLDPLNLPLRALEVGCTGRWELLNVPGPPESTLPHGLPPCAPDLCQEAEQLFLSSPAWLPLHGVEHSARKWQRKTDPWSLLAAVETPVPSDLQAQRHPTTGHILGYKEVLLENTNLSATTSLSLRRPPGPASQSLWGNPTQYPFWPGGMDEPSITDLHTREEAEEEIDFEKDLLTVPPGFKKGVDFAPKDHPAPVPGLLSLSRLLEPLDLSGGDEDEGEAAGGPRGDNASPSPSGTPLVRASSLEDLVLKEAATVVSTPEPPKPPPQEQWAVPVDVTSPVGDFYRLIPQPAFQWAFEPDVFQKQAILHLEQHDSVFVAAHTSAGKTVVAEYAIALAQKHMTRTIYTSPIKALSNQKFRDFRNTFGDVGLLTGDVQLHPEASCLIMTTEILRSMLYSGSDVIRDLEWVIFDEVHYINDAERGVVWEEVLIMLPEHVSIILLSATVPNALEFADWIGRLKRRQIYVISTVARPVPLEHYLFTGNSPKTQGELFLLLDSRGAFHTQGYYAAVEAKKERMSKHAQTFGAKQPTHQGGPAQDRGVYLSLLASLRTRAQLPVVVFTFSRGRCDEQASGLTSLDLTTSSEKSEIHLFLQRCLARLRGSDRQLPQVLHMSELLRRGLGVHHSGILPILKEIVEMLFSRGLVKVLFATETFAMGVNMPARTVVFDSMRKHDGSTFRDLLPGEYVQMAGRAGRRGLDPTGTVILLCKGRVPEMADLHRMMMGKPSQLQSQFRLTYTMILNLLRVDALRVEDMMKRSFSEFPSRKDSKAHEQALADLTKRLGALEEPDVTGQLADLPEYYSWAEELTETQNMIQRRIMESVNGLKSLSVGRVVVVKNEEHHNALGVILQVSSNSTSRVFTTLVLCDKPVVSDNPRDKGPATPDVPHPDDLIGFKLFLPEGPCEHTVAKLQPGDVAAISTKVLRVNGEKISEDFSKRQQPKFRKDPPLAAVTTAVQELLRLAQSYPAGPPTLDPINDLQLKDVAVVEGGLRARKLEELIRGAQCVHSPRFPAQYVKLRERMQIQKEMERLRFLLSDQSLLLLPEYHQRVEVLRTLGYVDEAGTVKLAGRVACAMSSHELLLTELMFDNALSALRPEEIAALLSGLVCQSPGDPGDQLPSTLKQGVERVKAVAKRIGEVQVACGLNQTVEEFVGELNFGLVEVVYEWARGMPFSELAGLSGTPEGLVVRCIQRLAEMCRSLRGAARLVGEPVLGAKMETAATLLRRDIVFAASLYTQ
;
A
#
# COMPACT_ATOMS: atom_id res chain seq x y z
N MET A 1 -72.15 -46.12 -40.84
CA MET A 1 -73.60 -46.23 -41.08
C MET A 1 -74.00 -45.07 -41.97
N MET A 2 -74.69 -45.36 -43.06
CA MET A 2 -75.14 -44.40 -44.08
C MET A 2 -76.34 -43.58 -43.58
N GLU A 3 -76.44 -42.33 -44.03
CA GLU A 3 -77.69 -41.60 -44.42
C GLU A 3 -77.25 -40.19 -44.91
N THR A 4 -77.09 -39.96 -46.22
CA THR A 4 -78.06 -39.31 -47.14
C THR A 4 -78.59 -37.95 -46.70
N GLU A 5 -77.96 -36.85 -47.13
CA GLU A 5 -78.66 -35.58 -47.43
C GLU A 5 -78.06 -34.85 -48.65
N ARG A 6 -78.92 -34.75 -49.67
CA ARG A 6 -79.09 -33.67 -50.68
C ARG A 6 -77.87 -33.13 -51.45
N LEU A 7 -77.81 -33.55 -52.73
CA LEU A 7 -77.17 -32.84 -53.84
C LEU A 7 -77.77 -31.43 -54.00
N VAL A 8 -76.92 -30.40 -53.85
CA VAL A 8 -77.17 -29.04 -54.31
C VAL A 8 -76.38 -28.82 -55.60
N LEU A 9 -77.06 -28.47 -56.69
CA LEU A 9 -76.43 -28.13 -57.97
C LEU A 9 -75.63 -26.83 -57.86
N PRO A 10 -74.43 -26.72 -58.45
CA PRO A 10 -73.69 -25.45 -58.52
C PRO A 10 -74.32 -24.49 -59.55
N PRO A 11 -74.24 -23.16 -59.32
CA PRO A 11 -74.89 -22.13 -60.14
C PRO A 11 -74.23 -21.86 -61.50
N LEU A 12 -75.03 -21.26 -62.39
CA LEU A 12 -74.88 -21.03 -63.85
C LEU A 12 -73.89 -19.91 -64.27
N ASP A 13 -72.75 -19.73 -63.61
CA ASP A 13 -71.79 -18.64 -63.93
C ASP A 13 -70.35 -19.16 -64.24
N PRO A 14 -69.62 -18.69 -65.28
CA PRO A 14 -68.33 -19.23 -65.74
C PRO A 14 -67.15 -19.06 -64.78
N LEU A 15 -67.35 -18.42 -63.62
CA LEU A 15 -66.35 -18.26 -62.58
C LEU A 15 -66.12 -19.55 -61.75
N ASN A 16 -66.87 -20.64 -62.03
CA ASN A 16 -66.85 -21.88 -61.25
C ASN A 16 -66.27 -23.11 -61.97
N LEU A 17 -65.49 -22.97 -63.05
CA LEU A 17 -64.73 -24.08 -63.66
C LEU A 17 -63.27 -24.08 -63.13
N PRO A 18 -62.78 -25.17 -62.51
CA PRO A 18 -61.43 -25.21 -61.95
C PRO A 18 -60.40 -25.54 -63.04
N LEU A 19 -60.08 -24.56 -63.88
CA LEU A 19 -58.92 -24.63 -64.77
C LEU A 19 -57.65 -24.30 -63.96
N ARG A 20 -56.94 -25.33 -63.52
CA ARG A 20 -55.63 -25.22 -62.87
C ARG A 20 -54.52 -25.34 -63.92
N ALA A 21 -53.88 -24.21 -64.24
CA ALA A 21 -52.55 -24.18 -64.86
C ALA A 21 -51.51 -24.17 -63.74
N LEU A 22 -50.45 -24.97 -63.85
CA LEU A 22 -49.37 -25.05 -62.86
C LEU A 22 -48.10 -24.49 -63.52
N GLU A 23 -47.49 -23.47 -62.92
CA GLU A 23 -46.19 -22.94 -63.31
C GLU A 23 -45.10 -23.62 -62.46
N VAL A 24 -44.15 -24.30 -63.10
CA VAL A 24 -43.05 -24.99 -62.41
C VAL A 24 -41.78 -24.13 -62.47
N GLY A 25 -41.50 -23.43 -61.36
CA GLY A 25 -40.20 -22.80 -61.10
C GLY A 25 -39.77 -21.70 -62.08
N CYS A 26 -38.67 -21.03 -61.76
CA CYS A 26 -38.22 -19.73 -62.28
C CYS A 26 -37.85 -19.67 -63.79
N THR A 27 -38.46 -20.48 -64.65
CA THR A 27 -38.08 -20.69 -66.06
C THR A 27 -39.18 -20.40 -67.09
N GLY A 28 -40.43 -20.09 -66.67
CA GLY A 28 -41.44 -19.45 -67.52
C GLY A 28 -42.12 -20.31 -68.61
N ARG A 29 -42.38 -21.60 -68.35
CA ARG A 29 -43.21 -22.46 -69.24
C ARG A 29 -44.36 -23.14 -68.49
N TRP A 30 -45.52 -23.27 -69.14
CA TRP A 30 -46.77 -23.84 -68.59
C TRP A 30 -47.14 -25.15 -69.30
N GLU A 31 -47.55 -26.18 -68.55
CA GLU A 31 -48.20 -27.40 -69.07
C GLU A 31 -49.47 -27.73 -68.25
N LEU A 32 -50.48 -28.34 -68.90
CA LEU A 32 -51.82 -28.56 -68.33
C LEU A 32 -52.04 -30.07 -68.06
N LEU A 33 -52.38 -30.46 -66.83
CA LEU A 33 -52.62 -31.87 -66.44
C LEU A 33 -54.06 -32.07 -65.92
N ASN A 34 -54.67 -33.21 -66.27
CA ASN A 34 -56.11 -33.45 -66.23
C ASN A 34 -56.50 -34.61 -65.27
N VAL A 35 -56.07 -34.57 -63.99
CA VAL A 35 -56.46 -35.59 -62.98
C VAL A 35 -56.70 -34.94 -61.60
N PRO A 36 -57.77 -35.25 -60.85
CA PRO A 36 -58.07 -34.59 -59.57
C PRO A 36 -57.32 -35.24 -58.40
N GLY A 37 -56.45 -34.46 -57.76
CA GLY A 37 -55.80 -34.73 -56.46
C GLY A 37 -55.27 -33.41 -55.87
N PRO A 38 -55.08 -33.26 -54.55
CA PRO A 38 -54.59 -32.02 -53.95
C PRO A 38 -53.14 -31.75 -54.37
N PRO A 39 -52.78 -30.54 -54.87
CA PRO A 39 -51.40 -30.22 -55.21
C PRO A 39 -50.57 -30.07 -53.93
N GLU A 40 -49.59 -30.95 -53.77
CA GLU A 40 -48.52 -30.85 -52.77
C GLU A 40 -47.49 -29.80 -53.20
N SER A 41 -47.84 -28.51 -53.15
CA SER A 41 -46.88 -27.44 -52.87
C SER A 41 -47.59 -26.13 -52.53
N THR A 42 -47.44 -25.70 -51.28
CA THR A 42 -47.72 -24.33 -50.86
C THR A 42 -46.55 -23.45 -51.31
N LEU A 43 -46.78 -22.57 -52.28
CA LEU A 43 -45.92 -21.41 -52.53
C LEU A 43 -45.79 -20.61 -51.22
N PRO A 44 -44.58 -20.19 -50.79
CA PRO A 44 -44.39 -19.52 -49.51
C PRO A 44 -45.11 -18.17 -49.39
N HIS A 45 -45.63 -17.61 -50.51
CA HIS A 45 -46.18 -16.25 -50.55
C HIS A 45 -47.49 -16.07 -51.33
N GLY A 46 -48.23 -17.14 -51.66
CA GLY A 46 -49.53 -16.99 -52.35
C GLY A 46 -49.44 -16.37 -53.76
N LEU A 47 -50.60 -16.19 -54.42
CA LEU A 47 -50.69 -15.51 -55.71
C LEU A 47 -50.52 -13.98 -55.52
N PRO A 48 -49.87 -13.25 -56.46
CA PRO A 48 -49.83 -11.80 -56.39
C PRO A 48 -51.26 -11.24 -56.50
N PRO A 49 -51.65 -10.24 -55.69
CA PRO A 49 -52.98 -9.67 -55.78
C PRO A 49 -53.19 -9.09 -57.19
N CYS A 50 -54.30 -9.45 -57.83
CA CYS A 50 -54.81 -8.68 -58.97
C CYS A 50 -54.83 -7.21 -58.55
N ALA A 51 -54.24 -6.33 -59.35
CA ALA A 51 -54.24 -4.90 -59.08
C ALA A 51 -55.68 -4.48 -58.74
N PRO A 52 -55.95 -4.06 -57.48
CA PRO A 52 -57.28 -3.58 -57.13
C PRO A 52 -57.62 -2.44 -58.08
N ASP A 53 -58.87 -2.38 -58.53
CA ASP A 53 -59.37 -1.25 -59.30
C ASP A 53 -58.91 0.05 -58.63
N LEU A 54 -58.50 1.09 -59.37
CA LEU A 54 -57.93 2.32 -58.79
C LEU A 54 -58.85 2.91 -57.70
N CYS A 55 -60.16 2.66 -57.81
CA CYS A 55 -61.13 2.96 -56.77
C CYS A 55 -60.93 2.14 -55.48
N GLN A 56 -60.73 0.82 -55.56
CA GLN A 56 -60.44 -0.03 -54.39
C GLN A 56 -59.07 0.25 -53.79
N GLU A 57 -58.06 0.56 -54.60
CA GLU A 57 -56.73 0.93 -54.07
C GLU A 57 -56.79 2.28 -53.36
N ALA A 58 -57.49 3.27 -53.92
CA ALA A 58 -57.73 4.54 -53.26
C ALA A 58 -58.59 4.40 -52.00
N GLU A 59 -59.60 3.53 -52.03
CA GLU A 59 -60.46 3.25 -50.89
C GLU A 59 -59.67 2.53 -49.78
N GLN A 60 -58.79 1.58 -50.10
CA GLN A 60 -57.91 0.92 -49.12
C GLN A 60 -56.83 1.83 -48.55
N LEU A 61 -56.15 2.62 -49.40
CA LEU A 61 -55.04 3.47 -48.96
C LEU A 61 -55.49 4.73 -48.23
N PHE A 62 -56.59 5.36 -48.65
CA PHE A 62 -56.98 6.68 -48.15
C PHE A 62 -58.30 6.72 -47.37
N LEU A 63 -59.24 5.80 -47.62
CA LEU A 63 -60.56 5.82 -46.96
C LEU A 63 -60.72 4.78 -45.86
N SER A 64 -60.04 3.63 -45.95
CA SER A 64 -60.17 2.52 -45.00
C SER A 64 -58.88 2.15 -44.25
N SER A 65 -57.74 2.79 -44.58
CA SER A 65 -56.53 2.71 -43.76
C SER A 65 -56.72 3.52 -42.46
N PRO A 66 -56.70 2.88 -41.28
CA PRO A 66 -56.92 3.56 -40.00
C PRO A 66 -55.94 4.70 -39.74
N ALA A 67 -54.75 4.64 -40.34
CA ALA A 67 -53.70 5.64 -40.18
C ALA A 67 -54.10 7.06 -40.64
N TRP A 68 -55.08 7.19 -41.54
CA TRP A 68 -55.56 8.48 -42.06
C TRP A 68 -56.83 8.99 -41.38
N LEU A 69 -57.44 8.20 -40.49
CA LEU A 69 -58.60 8.66 -39.73
C LEU A 69 -58.14 9.69 -38.66
N PRO A 70 -58.82 10.84 -38.51
CA PRO A 70 -58.42 11.91 -37.58
C PRO A 70 -58.23 11.46 -36.12
N LEU A 71 -58.90 10.39 -35.70
CA LEU A 71 -58.77 9.79 -34.36
C LEU A 71 -57.33 9.30 -34.06
N HIS A 72 -56.60 8.86 -35.09
CA HIS A 72 -55.22 8.36 -34.98
C HIS A 72 -54.16 9.46 -35.17
N GLY A 73 -54.58 10.70 -35.47
CA GLY A 73 -53.71 11.87 -35.39
C GLY A 73 -53.42 12.20 -33.92
N VAL A 74 -52.33 11.64 -33.39
CA VAL A 74 -51.93 11.73 -31.97
C VAL A 74 -51.95 13.17 -31.45
N GLU A 75 -51.63 14.15 -32.30
CA GLU A 75 -51.63 15.57 -31.94
C GLU A 75 -53.02 16.12 -31.57
N HIS A 76 -54.10 15.57 -32.11
CA HIS A 76 -55.47 16.06 -31.92
C HIS A 76 -56.27 15.22 -30.90
N SER A 77 -55.88 13.96 -30.68
CA SER A 77 -56.50 13.04 -29.71
C SER A 77 -55.75 12.96 -28.37
N ALA A 78 -54.47 13.35 -28.31
CA ALA A 78 -53.72 13.40 -27.04
C ALA A 78 -54.07 14.66 -26.24
N ARG A 79 -54.85 14.49 -25.16
CA ARG A 79 -54.98 15.51 -24.10
C ARG A 79 -53.97 15.22 -23.00
N LYS A 80 -53.03 16.14 -22.76
CA LYS A 80 -52.11 16.05 -21.62
C LYS A 80 -52.83 16.52 -20.35
N TRP A 81 -53.35 15.57 -19.58
CA TRP A 81 -53.85 15.89 -18.24
C TRP A 81 -52.68 16.31 -17.34
N GLN A 82 -52.72 17.55 -16.83
CA GLN A 82 -51.82 17.96 -15.76
C GLN A 82 -52.18 17.13 -14.52
N ARG A 83 -51.33 16.17 -14.16
CA ARG A 83 -51.47 15.44 -12.90
C ARG A 83 -51.38 16.44 -11.76
N LYS A 84 -52.29 16.36 -10.79
CA LYS A 84 -52.18 17.11 -9.54
C LYS A 84 -50.88 16.64 -8.87
N THR A 85 -49.92 17.54 -8.71
CA THR A 85 -48.64 17.23 -8.04
C THR A 85 -48.94 16.92 -6.59
N ASP A 86 -48.63 15.71 -6.16
CA ASP A 86 -48.67 15.31 -4.75
C ASP A 86 -47.26 14.92 -4.30
N PRO A 87 -46.42 15.89 -3.88
CA PRO A 87 -45.07 15.61 -3.40
C PRO A 87 -45.07 14.66 -2.20
N TRP A 88 -46.15 14.64 -1.41
CA TRP A 88 -46.28 13.78 -0.23
C TRP A 88 -46.31 12.30 -0.61
N SER A 89 -46.74 11.94 -1.81
CA SER A 89 -46.73 10.55 -2.27
C SER A 89 -45.32 9.98 -2.49
N LEU A 90 -44.28 10.83 -2.53
CA LEU A 90 -42.88 10.42 -2.65
C LEU A 90 -42.21 10.19 -1.28
N LEU A 91 -42.84 10.64 -0.19
CA LEU A 91 -42.33 10.46 1.15
C LEU A 91 -42.77 9.08 1.66
N ALA A 92 -41.80 8.25 2.00
CA ALA A 92 -42.04 6.96 2.67
C ALA A 92 -41.61 7.10 4.13
N ALA A 93 -42.54 6.87 5.05
CA ALA A 93 -42.19 6.68 6.45
C ALA A 93 -41.55 5.29 6.59
N VAL A 94 -40.31 5.23 7.10
CA VAL A 94 -39.66 3.95 7.41
C VAL A 94 -40.36 3.36 8.63
N GLU A 95 -40.79 2.10 8.57
CA GLU A 95 -41.38 1.41 9.71
C GLU A 95 -40.41 1.43 10.90
N THR A 96 -40.91 1.77 12.08
CA THR A 96 -40.09 1.79 13.30
C THR A 96 -39.56 0.39 13.57
N PRO A 97 -38.24 0.19 13.64
CA PRO A 97 -37.69 -1.12 13.92
C PRO A 97 -38.03 -1.56 15.35
N VAL A 98 -38.23 -2.87 15.51
CA VAL A 98 -38.68 -3.48 16.76
C VAL A 98 -37.65 -3.22 17.87
N PRO A 99 -38.04 -2.64 19.03
CA PRO A 99 -37.11 -2.28 20.11
C PRO A 99 -36.64 -3.44 20.97
N SER A 100 -37.16 -4.65 20.75
CA SER A 100 -36.87 -5.82 21.55
C SER A 100 -36.68 -7.08 20.70
N ASP A 101 -35.92 -8.04 21.23
CA ASP A 101 -35.71 -9.37 20.65
C ASP A 101 -35.86 -10.46 21.73
N LEU A 102 -36.08 -11.70 21.30
CA LEU A 102 -36.24 -12.85 22.18
C LEU A 102 -34.91 -13.58 22.38
N GLN A 103 -34.35 -13.48 23.59
CA GLN A 103 -33.16 -14.24 23.99
C GLN A 103 -33.56 -15.60 24.59
N ALA A 104 -33.10 -16.70 23.98
CA ALA A 104 -33.29 -18.04 24.53
C ALA A 104 -32.44 -18.24 25.81
N GLN A 105 -33.09 -18.52 26.93
CA GLN A 105 -32.42 -18.94 28.16
C GLN A 105 -32.03 -20.41 28.05
N ARG A 106 -30.74 -20.70 28.23
CA ARG A 106 -30.21 -22.07 28.12
C ARG A 106 -29.76 -22.57 29.48
N HIS A 107 -29.98 -23.86 29.74
CA HIS A 107 -29.46 -24.51 30.94
C HIS A 107 -27.92 -24.53 30.88
N PRO A 108 -27.21 -24.05 31.91
CA PRO A 108 -25.77 -23.78 31.83
C PRO A 108 -24.91 -25.01 31.56
N THR A 109 -25.32 -26.19 32.01
CA THR A 109 -24.57 -27.45 31.80
C THR A 109 -25.01 -28.26 30.59
N THR A 110 -26.29 -28.24 30.19
CA THR A 110 -26.80 -29.10 29.12
C THR A 110 -27.03 -28.34 27.81
N GLY A 111 -27.08 -27.00 27.84
CA GLY A 111 -27.34 -26.16 26.69
C GLY A 111 -28.78 -26.21 26.16
N HIS A 112 -29.66 -27.01 26.79
CA HIS A 112 -31.08 -27.08 26.43
C HIS A 112 -31.77 -25.74 26.67
N ILE A 113 -32.65 -25.35 25.75
CA ILE A 113 -33.46 -24.13 25.85
C ILE A 113 -34.51 -24.35 26.94
N LEU A 114 -34.47 -23.54 27.98
CA LEU A 114 -35.39 -23.55 29.12
C LEU A 114 -36.60 -22.63 28.88
N GLY A 115 -36.39 -21.53 28.16
CA GLY A 115 -37.42 -20.54 27.89
C GLY A 115 -36.88 -19.37 27.07
N TYR A 116 -37.69 -18.34 26.90
CA TYR A 116 -37.34 -17.12 26.18
C TYR A 116 -37.54 -15.91 27.09
N LYS A 117 -36.63 -14.94 26.99
CA LYS A 117 -36.72 -13.67 27.68
C LYS A 117 -36.64 -12.56 26.65
N GLU A 118 -37.58 -11.62 26.71
CA GLU A 118 -37.53 -10.42 25.87
C GLU A 118 -36.43 -9.47 26.40
N VAL A 119 -35.57 -9.00 25.49
CA VAL A 119 -34.43 -8.12 25.79
C VAL A 119 -34.51 -6.92 24.86
N LEU A 120 -34.33 -5.72 25.42
CA LEU A 120 -34.30 -4.48 24.64
C LEU A 120 -33.02 -4.43 23.79
N LEU A 121 -33.17 -4.05 22.53
CA LEU A 121 -32.09 -3.77 21.61
C LEU A 121 -31.75 -2.27 21.67
N GLU A 122 -30.50 -1.93 21.98
CA GLU A 122 -30.06 -0.52 22.02
C GLU A 122 -29.95 0.11 20.63
N ASN A 123 -29.86 -0.70 19.57
CA ASN A 123 -29.46 -0.26 18.22
C ASN A 123 -30.36 -0.83 17.11
N THR A 124 -31.55 -0.26 16.94
CA THR A 124 -32.57 -0.81 16.02
C THR A 124 -32.49 -0.26 14.59
N ASN A 125 -31.84 0.90 14.38
CA ASN A 125 -31.69 1.57 13.08
C ASN A 125 -30.37 1.23 12.33
N LEU A 126 -29.75 0.09 12.64
CA LEU A 126 -28.50 -0.29 11.98
C LEU A 126 -28.76 -0.77 10.55
N SER A 127 -27.99 -0.25 9.60
CA SER A 127 -28.01 -0.69 8.20
C SER A 127 -26.60 -0.74 7.62
N ALA A 128 -26.44 -1.37 6.46
CA ALA A 128 -25.17 -1.41 5.76
C ALA A 128 -24.64 -0.02 5.35
N THR A 129 -25.49 1.01 5.31
CA THR A 129 -25.11 2.39 4.95
C THR A 129 -24.92 3.31 6.16
N THR A 130 -25.30 2.88 7.37
CA THR A 130 -25.29 3.73 8.57
C THR A 130 -24.44 3.17 9.71
N SER A 131 -24.11 1.88 9.71
CA SER A 131 -23.43 1.22 10.83
C SER A 131 -22.15 0.52 10.41
N LEU A 132 -21.14 0.56 11.27
CA LEU A 132 -19.89 -0.22 11.15
C LEU A 132 -19.98 -1.57 11.90
N SER A 133 -21.07 -1.82 12.63
CA SER A 133 -21.21 -2.99 13.51
C SER A 133 -21.39 -4.28 12.72
N LEU A 134 -20.72 -5.35 13.18
CA LEU A 134 -20.96 -6.72 12.69
C LEU A 134 -22.37 -7.23 12.99
N ARG A 135 -23.15 -6.57 13.86
CA ARG A 135 -24.53 -6.95 14.19
C ARG A 135 -25.57 -6.35 13.24
N ARG A 136 -25.20 -5.41 12.36
CA ARG A 136 -26.14 -4.80 11.40
C ARG A 136 -26.77 -5.87 10.48
N PRO A 137 -28.02 -5.71 10.01
CA PRO A 137 -28.61 -6.64 9.03
C PRO A 137 -27.76 -6.74 7.75
N PRO A 138 -27.67 -7.93 7.12
CA PRO A 138 -26.92 -8.10 5.87
C PRO A 138 -27.55 -7.28 4.73
N GLY A 139 -26.73 -6.92 3.75
CA GLY A 139 -27.19 -6.19 2.57
C GLY A 139 -28.06 -7.05 1.63
N PRO A 140 -28.53 -6.47 0.52
CA PRO A 140 -29.22 -7.23 -0.52
C PRO A 140 -28.33 -8.36 -1.04
N ALA A 141 -28.90 -9.56 -1.25
CA ALA A 141 -28.14 -10.74 -1.68
C ALA A 141 -27.32 -10.54 -2.96
N SER A 142 -27.75 -9.64 -3.86
CA SER A 142 -27.00 -9.28 -5.08
C SER A 142 -25.67 -8.56 -4.81
N GLN A 143 -25.48 -8.01 -3.61
CA GLN A 143 -24.32 -7.23 -3.19
C GLN A 143 -23.47 -7.95 -2.13
N SER A 144 -23.86 -9.16 -1.69
CA SER A 144 -23.20 -9.84 -0.56
C SER A 144 -21.71 -10.13 -0.81
N LEU A 145 -21.36 -10.53 -2.03
CA LEU A 145 -19.99 -10.94 -2.39
C LEU A 145 -19.02 -9.76 -2.44
N TRP A 146 -19.30 -8.76 -3.27
CA TRP A 146 -18.39 -7.63 -3.49
C TRP A 146 -18.61 -6.48 -2.51
N GLY A 147 -19.77 -6.44 -1.85
CA GLY A 147 -20.27 -5.25 -1.18
C GLY A 147 -20.69 -4.18 -2.19
N ASN A 148 -20.82 -2.96 -1.70
CA ASN A 148 -21.10 -1.79 -2.52
C ASN A 148 -20.26 -0.61 -1.99
N PRO A 149 -19.61 0.19 -2.85
CA PRO A 149 -18.85 1.37 -2.41
C PRO A 149 -19.65 2.38 -1.57
N THR A 150 -20.99 2.31 -1.58
CA THR A 150 -21.86 3.14 -0.72
C THR A 150 -22.09 2.56 0.67
N GLN A 151 -21.82 1.27 0.89
CA GLN A 151 -21.94 0.63 2.21
C GLN A 151 -20.73 0.99 3.08
N TYR A 152 -20.93 1.08 4.38
CA TYR A 152 -19.84 1.32 5.33
C TYR A 152 -19.05 0.01 5.54
N PRO A 153 -17.74 0.08 5.75
CA PRO A 153 -16.94 -1.08 6.11
C PRO A 153 -17.38 -1.62 7.49
N PHE A 154 -16.92 -2.83 7.84
CA PHE A 154 -17.04 -3.30 9.23
C PHE A 154 -15.93 -2.67 10.08
N TRP A 155 -16.21 -2.47 11.38
CA TRP A 155 -15.24 -1.91 12.32
C TRP A 155 -13.97 -2.76 12.37
N PRO A 156 -12.78 -2.17 12.11
CA PRO A 156 -11.54 -2.94 12.15
C PRO A 156 -11.11 -3.30 13.57
N GLY A 157 -10.58 -4.52 13.71
CA GLY A 157 -10.11 -5.04 14.99
C GLY A 157 -8.93 -4.26 15.55
N GLY A 158 -8.94 -4.06 16.87
CA GLY A 158 -7.90 -3.36 17.63
C GLY A 158 -7.99 -1.83 17.63
N MET A 159 -9.02 -1.25 16.99
CA MET A 159 -9.42 0.14 17.16
C MET A 159 -10.45 0.28 18.28
N ASP A 160 -10.32 1.33 19.09
CA ASP A 160 -11.30 1.65 20.12
C ASP A 160 -12.58 2.14 19.44
N GLU A 161 -13.66 1.37 19.55
CA GLU A 161 -14.95 1.73 18.97
C GLU A 161 -15.41 3.04 19.63
N PRO A 162 -15.67 4.11 18.85
CA PRO A 162 -16.00 5.42 19.41
C PRO A 162 -17.26 5.30 20.25
N SER A 163 -17.21 5.83 21.47
CA SER A 163 -18.37 5.78 22.36
C SER A 163 -19.50 6.66 21.79
N ILE A 164 -20.76 6.31 22.07
CA ILE A 164 -21.93 7.11 21.67
C ILE A 164 -21.78 8.57 22.15
N THR A 165 -21.19 8.75 23.34
CA THR A 165 -20.83 10.07 23.87
C THR A 165 -19.86 10.82 22.97
N ASP A 166 -18.81 10.18 22.45
CA ASP A 166 -17.82 10.84 21.56
C ASP A 166 -18.44 11.26 20.23
N LEU A 167 -19.43 10.51 19.72
CA LEU A 167 -20.15 10.84 18.49
C LEU A 167 -21.11 12.01 18.71
N HIS A 168 -21.91 12.01 19.78
CA HIS A 168 -22.83 13.10 20.08
C HIS A 168 -22.14 14.42 20.44
N THR A 169 -20.99 14.36 21.14
CA THR A 169 -20.24 15.58 21.48
C THR A 169 -19.72 16.29 20.22
N ARG A 170 -19.51 15.57 19.12
CA ARG A 170 -19.14 16.15 17.82
C ARG A 170 -20.35 16.76 17.10
N GLU A 171 -21.51 16.12 17.15
CA GLU A 171 -22.77 16.68 16.60
C GLU A 171 -23.12 18.01 17.31
N GLU A 172 -23.00 18.07 18.64
CA GLU A 172 -23.27 19.29 19.42
C GLU A 172 -22.30 20.46 19.10
N ALA A 173 -21.09 20.17 18.63
CA ALA A 173 -20.11 21.20 18.26
C ALA A 173 -20.34 21.79 16.86
N GLU A 174 -21.05 21.07 15.98
CA GLU A 174 -21.38 21.52 14.63
C GLU A 174 -22.74 22.24 14.55
N GLU A 175 -23.64 21.98 15.50
CA GLU A 175 -24.92 22.66 15.61
C GLU A 175 -24.79 23.89 16.52
N GLU A 176 -24.52 25.07 15.95
CA GLU A 176 -24.93 26.34 16.58
C GLU A 176 -26.47 26.39 16.60
N ILE A 177 -27.07 25.69 17.56
CA ILE A 177 -28.52 25.72 17.80
C ILE A 177 -28.85 27.10 18.37
N ASP A 178 -29.36 28.00 17.54
CA ASP A 178 -29.92 29.29 17.94
C ASP A 178 -31.27 29.07 18.66
N PHE A 179 -31.21 28.84 19.97
CA PHE A 179 -32.36 28.60 20.84
C PHE A 179 -33.38 29.76 20.89
N GLU A 180 -33.09 30.93 20.30
CA GLU A 180 -34.06 32.05 20.26
C GLU A 180 -35.10 31.92 19.12
N LYS A 181 -34.90 31.01 18.16
CA LYS A 181 -35.83 30.75 17.05
C LYS A 181 -36.03 29.25 16.88
N ASP A 182 -37.08 28.70 17.49
CA ASP A 182 -37.51 27.28 17.56
C ASP A 182 -37.64 26.47 16.23
N LEU A 183 -37.02 26.89 15.12
CA LEU A 183 -37.04 26.17 13.84
C LEU A 183 -35.66 26.17 13.18
N LEU A 184 -35.15 24.97 12.84
CA LEU A 184 -34.00 24.78 11.95
C LEU A 184 -34.34 25.33 10.56
N THR A 185 -34.00 26.59 10.32
CA THR A 185 -34.26 27.25 9.04
C THR A 185 -33.27 26.80 7.96
N VAL A 186 -32.05 26.42 8.35
CA VAL A 186 -30.97 25.98 7.45
C VAL A 186 -30.60 24.53 7.76
N PRO A 187 -30.61 23.62 6.78
CA PRO A 187 -30.18 22.24 7.01
C PRO A 187 -28.66 22.16 7.25
N PRO A 188 -28.17 21.20 8.05
CA PRO A 188 -26.75 21.03 8.36
C PRO A 188 -25.88 20.93 7.10
N GLY A 189 -24.74 21.62 7.07
CA GLY A 189 -23.82 21.67 5.93
C GLY A 189 -24.21 22.61 4.78
N PHE A 190 -25.37 23.26 4.84
CA PHE A 190 -25.80 24.23 3.81
C PHE A 190 -25.69 25.68 4.29
N LYS A 191 -25.43 26.60 3.35
CA LYS A 191 -25.39 28.06 3.62
C LYS A 191 -26.75 28.75 3.46
N LYS A 192 -27.73 28.08 2.84
CA LYS A 192 -29.06 28.65 2.53
C LYS A 192 -30.14 27.73 3.07
N GLY A 193 -31.07 28.34 3.81
CA GLY A 193 -32.22 27.68 4.38
C GLY A 193 -33.50 27.83 3.58
N VAL A 194 -34.59 27.34 4.17
CA VAL A 194 -35.96 27.54 3.68
C VAL A 194 -36.52 28.80 4.30
N ASP A 195 -36.99 29.71 3.44
CA ASP A 195 -37.75 30.89 3.86
C ASP A 195 -39.22 30.49 4.07
N PHE A 196 -39.61 30.38 5.34
CA PHE A 196 -40.98 30.03 5.74
C PHE A 196 -41.93 31.26 5.72
N ALA A 197 -41.48 32.44 5.29
CA ALA A 197 -42.37 33.58 5.15
C ALA A 197 -43.43 33.32 4.05
N PRO A 198 -44.71 33.68 4.28
CA PRO A 198 -45.75 33.51 3.28
C PRO A 198 -45.45 34.40 2.06
N LYS A 199 -45.01 33.79 0.96
CA LYS A 199 -44.87 34.48 -0.32
C LYS A 199 -46.26 34.61 -0.96
N ASP A 200 -46.64 35.84 -1.32
CA ASP A 200 -47.91 36.19 -1.95
C ASP A 200 -48.22 35.29 -3.16
N HIS A 201 -48.96 34.21 -2.91
CA HIS A 201 -49.69 33.44 -3.91
C HIS A 201 -51.19 33.67 -3.68
N PRO A 202 -52.03 33.71 -4.74
CA PRO A 202 -53.41 34.14 -4.63
C PRO A 202 -54.21 33.14 -3.78
N ALA A 203 -54.70 33.63 -2.64
CA ALA A 203 -55.69 33.07 -1.71
C ALA A 203 -55.64 31.55 -1.47
N PRO A 204 -55.19 31.08 -0.28
CA PRO A 204 -55.40 29.70 0.11
C PRO A 204 -56.87 29.46 0.47
N VAL A 205 -57.39 28.33 0.00
CA VAL A 205 -58.69 27.74 0.35
C VAL A 205 -58.82 27.68 1.89
N PRO A 206 -59.95 28.06 2.51
CA PRO A 206 -60.07 28.09 3.96
C PRO A 206 -60.10 26.65 4.50
N GLY A 207 -59.01 26.23 5.15
CA GLY A 207 -58.96 24.90 5.76
C GLY A 207 -57.59 24.31 6.11
N LEU A 208 -56.54 25.10 6.38
CA LEU A 208 -55.30 24.55 6.94
C LEU A 208 -55.03 25.12 8.33
N LEU A 209 -55.06 24.19 9.29
CA LEU A 209 -54.92 24.35 10.72
C LEU A 209 -53.48 24.76 11.10
N SER A 210 -53.40 25.68 12.06
CA SER A 210 -52.18 26.04 12.77
C SER A 210 -51.60 24.83 13.51
N LEU A 211 -50.27 24.66 13.44
CA LEU A 211 -49.46 23.68 14.17
C LEU A 211 -49.61 23.74 15.70
N SER A 212 -50.31 24.75 16.22
CA SER A 212 -50.71 24.83 17.64
C SER A 212 -51.78 23.82 18.07
N ARG A 213 -52.37 23.05 17.15
CA ARG A 213 -53.36 21.99 17.47
C ARG A 213 -52.85 20.54 17.44
N LEU A 214 -51.54 20.31 17.25
CA LEU A 214 -50.94 18.96 17.33
C LEU A 214 -50.43 18.60 18.74
N LEU A 215 -50.65 19.47 19.73
CA LEU A 215 -50.30 19.28 21.14
C LEU A 215 -51.53 19.12 22.05
N GLU A 216 -52.69 18.73 21.51
CA GLU A 216 -53.77 18.20 22.35
C GLU A 216 -53.40 16.78 22.78
N PRO A 217 -53.34 16.47 24.09
CA PRO A 217 -53.17 15.10 24.53
C PRO A 217 -54.41 14.32 24.08
N LEU A 218 -54.16 13.16 23.46
CA LEU A 218 -55.16 12.14 23.24
C LEU A 218 -55.79 11.78 24.58
N ASP A 219 -57.00 12.30 24.79
CA ASP A 219 -57.86 12.05 25.93
C ASP A 219 -58.37 10.60 25.85
N LEU A 220 -57.58 9.68 26.40
CA LEU A 220 -57.94 8.29 26.67
C LEU A 220 -58.10 8.12 28.18
N SER A 221 -59.15 8.71 28.75
CA SER A 221 -59.68 8.24 30.04
C SER A 221 -61.19 8.44 30.10
N GLY A 222 -61.90 7.31 30.20
CA GLY A 222 -63.30 7.27 30.61
C GLY A 222 -63.36 6.82 32.07
N GLY A 223 -64.13 7.57 32.88
CA GLY A 223 -64.52 7.28 34.28
C GLY A 223 -63.40 7.51 35.29
N ASP A 224 -63.56 8.19 36.42
CA ASP A 224 -64.72 8.69 37.13
C ASP A 224 -64.29 9.90 38.01
N GLU A 225 -65.33 10.60 38.48
CA GLU A 225 -65.42 11.79 39.33
C GLU A 225 -64.61 11.73 40.65
N ASP A 226 -63.92 12.82 41.04
CA ASP A 226 -64.29 13.63 42.22
C ASP A 226 -63.33 14.81 42.51
N GLU A 227 -63.94 15.84 43.11
CA GLU A 227 -63.50 17.22 43.32
C GLU A 227 -62.38 17.46 44.37
N GLY A 228 -61.71 18.62 44.29
CA GLY A 228 -60.96 19.18 45.43
C GLY A 228 -59.96 20.31 45.12
N GLU A 229 -60.38 21.55 45.36
CA GLU A 229 -59.68 22.83 45.16
C GLU A 229 -58.32 23.01 45.89
N ALA A 230 -57.39 23.79 45.30
CA ALA A 230 -57.04 25.16 45.76
C ALA A 230 -55.59 25.62 45.41
N ALA A 231 -55.56 26.70 44.63
CA ALA A 231 -54.59 27.79 44.42
C ALA A 231 -53.22 27.85 45.18
N GLY A 232 -52.17 28.14 44.40
CA GLY A 232 -50.93 28.80 44.87
C GLY A 232 -49.93 29.04 43.72
N GLY A 233 -49.69 30.31 43.34
CA GLY A 233 -48.98 30.73 42.11
C GLY A 233 -47.46 30.46 42.01
N PRO A 234 -46.84 30.76 40.85
CA PRO A 234 -45.50 30.29 40.53
C PRO A 234 -44.41 31.26 41.02
N ARG A 235 -43.44 30.72 41.76
CA ARG A 235 -42.10 31.29 41.99
C ARG A 235 -41.06 30.21 41.71
N GLY A 236 -40.10 30.53 40.84
CA GLY A 236 -38.80 29.85 40.71
C GLY A 236 -38.86 28.47 40.07
N ASP A 237 -38.11 28.24 38.98
CA ASP A 237 -36.69 27.94 39.14
C ASP A 237 -35.98 27.89 37.78
N ASN A 238 -34.80 28.50 37.78
CA ASN A 238 -33.72 28.24 36.83
C ASN A 238 -33.31 26.77 36.98
N ALA A 239 -33.82 25.89 36.11
CA ALA A 239 -33.29 24.55 35.95
C ALA A 239 -32.24 24.57 34.82
N SER A 240 -30.98 24.60 35.24
CA SER A 240 -29.83 24.11 34.47
C SER A 240 -30.13 22.74 33.84
N PRO A 241 -29.68 22.45 32.61
CA PRO A 241 -29.81 21.10 32.06
C PRO A 241 -28.85 20.18 32.82
N SER A 242 -29.41 19.27 33.61
CA SER A 242 -28.66 18.11 34.10
C SER A 242 -28.27 17.23 32.90
N PRO A 243 -27.03 16.75 32.81
CA PRO A 243 -26.64 15.85 31.74
C PRO A 243 -27.45 14.57 31.88
N SER A 244 -28.00 14.12 30.76
CA SER A 244 -28.78 12.91 30.62
C SER A 244 -28.11 11.73 31.31
N GLY A 245 -28.92 11.00 32.08
CA GLY A 245 -28.47 9.94 32.96
C GLY A 245 -27.69 8.87 32.22
N THR A 246 -26.57 8.48 32.83
CA THR A 246 -25.96 7.17 32.64
C THR A 246 -27.07 6.13 32.78
N PRO A 247 -27.23 5.20 31.82
CA PRO A 247 -28.30 4.21 31.92
C PRO A 247 -28.05 3.40 33.19
N LEU A 248 -28.96 3.53 34.15
CA LEU A 248 -29.05 2.61 35.28
C LEU A 248 -29.23 1.22 34.68
N VAL A 249 -28.19 0.39 34.79
CA VAL A 249 -28.26 -1.03 34.51
C VAL A 249 -29.41 -1.59 35.35
N ARG A 250 -30.58 -1.77 34.73
CA ARG A 250 -31.70 -2.48 35.34
C ARG A 250 -31.22 -3.91 35.53
N ALA A 251 -30.83 -4.23 36.75
CA ALA A 251 -30.50 -5.57 37.17
C ALA A 251 -31.63 -6.51 36.75
N SER A 252 -31.29 -7.46 35.90
CA SER A 252 -32.19 -8.52 35.47
C SER A 252 -32.43 -9.47 36.64
N SER A 253 -33.63 -9.44 37.21
CA SER A 253 -34.09 -10.37 38.27
C SER A 253 -33.53 -10.12 39.68
N LEU A 254 -34.44 -10.22 40.66
CA LEU A 254 -34.17 -10.19 42.10
C LEU A 254 -33.20 -11.32 42.52
N GLU A 255 -33.06 -12.38 41.71
CA GLU A 255 -32.20 -13.53 41.97
C GLU A 255 -30.70 -13.23 41.76
N ASP A 256 -30.34 -12.28 40.88
CA ASP A 256 -28.94 -11.87 40.64
C ASP A 256 -28.37 -11.00 41.78
N LEU A 257 -29.24 -10.40 42.60
CA LEU A 257 -28.86 -9.66 43.81
C LEU A 257 -28.64 -10.57 45.02
N VAL A 258 -29.30 -11.74 45.08
CA VAL A 258 -29.21 -12.66 46.22
C VAL A 258 -28.05 -13.65 46.08
N LEU A 259 -27.63 -13.99 44.85
CA LEU A 259 -26.50 -14.91 44.63
C LEU A 259 -25.11 -14.23 44.70
N LYS A 260 -25.03 -12.90 44.67
CA LYS A 260 -23.76 -12.16 44.78
C LYS A 260 -23.30 -11.86 46.22
N GLU A 261 -24.09 -12.17 47.25
CA GLU A 261 -23.68 -12.01 48.65
C GLU A 261 -23.10 -13.28 49.31
N ALA A 262 -22.95 -14.40 48.59
CA ALA A 262 -22.47 -15.66 49.15
C ALA A 262 -21.05 -16.09 48.73
N ALA A 263 -20.27 -15.23 48.04
CA ALA A 263 -18.92 -15.56 47.59
C ALA A 263 -17.91 -14.42 47.81
N THR A 264 -17.90 -13.80 48.99
CA THR A 264 -16.75 -13.01 49.47
C THR A 264 -15.70 -13.96 50.05
N VAL A 265 -15.01 -14.69 49.18
CA VAL A 265 -13.73 -15.29 49.55
C VAL A 265 -12.72 -14.15 49.61
N VAL A 266 -12.22 -13.89 50.81
CA VAL A 266 -11.10 -12.99 51.09
C VAL A 266 -9.87 -13.51 50.34
N SER A 267 -9.67 -13.07 49.11
CA SER A 267 -8.38 -13.19 48.43
C SER A 267 -7.51 -12.05 48.93
N THR A 268 -6.44 -12.41 49.65
CA THR A 268 -5.31 -11.52 49.95
C THR A 268 -4.91 -10.74 48.69
N PRO A 269 -4.57 -9.44 48.80
CA PRO A 269 -4.05 -8.70 47.65
C PRO A 269 -2.73 -9.36 47.25
N GLU A 270 -2.73 -10.11 46.15
CA GLU A 270 -1.48 -10.43 45.48
C GLU A 270 -0.77 -9.09 45.20
N PRO A 271 0.54 -8.97 45.47
CA PRO A 271 1.29 -7.80 45.07
C PRO A 271 1.03 -7.57 43.58
N PRO A 272 0.83 -6.31 43.13
CA PRO A 272 0.55 -6.04 41.72
C PRO A 272 1.64 -6.70 40.90
N LYS A 273 1.28 -7.79 40.20
CA LYS A 273 2.18 -8.41 39.23
C LYS A 273 2.61 -7.25 38.32
N PRO A 274 3.92 -7.03 38.12
CA PRO A 274 4.36 -5.98 37.22
C PRO A 274 3.55 -6.12 35.92
N PRO A 275 2.99 -5.03 35.38
CA PRO A 275 2.11 -5.12 34.23
C PRO A 275 2.82 -6.02 33.20
N PRO A 276 2.18 -7.13 32.78
CA PRO A 276 2.85 -8.07 31.90
C PRO A 276 3.40 -7.25 30.74
N GLN A 277 4.72 -7.33 30.50
CA GLN A 277 5.29 -6.68 29.33
C GLN A 277 4.45 -7.12 28.16
N GLU A 278 3.82 -6.16 27.48
CA GLU A 278 2.89 -6.43 26.38
C GLU A 278 3.68 -7.07 25.24
N GLN A 279 3.80 -8.39 25.32
CA GLN A 279 4.44 -9.24 24.34
C GLN A 279 3.33 -9.72 23.42
N TRP A 280 3.14 -8.97 22.34
CA TRP A 280 2.17 -9.29 21.31
C TRP A 280 2.71 -10.34 20.34
N ALA A 281 4.03 -10.37 20.12
CA ALA A 281 4.69 -11.42 19.36
C ALA A 281 5.46 -12.39 20.27
N VAL A 282 5.14 -13.67 20.16
CA VAL A 282 5.77 -14.74 20.94
C VAL A 282 6.65 -15.59 20.01
N PRO A 283 7.98 -15.60 20.16
CA PRO A 283 8.84 -16.48 19.39
C PRO A 283 8.67 -17.93 19.85
N VAL A 284 8.43 -18.83 18.90
CA VAL A 284 8.32 -20.28 19.18
C VAL A 284 9.66 -20.96 18.89
N ASP A 285 10.16 -21.72 19.86
CA ASP A 285 11.37 -22.52 19.67
C ASP A 285 11.06 -23.79 18.86
N VAL A 286 11.44 -23.76 17.58
CA VAL A 286 11.31 -24.88 16.65
C VAL A 286 12.36 -25.98 16.85
N THR A 287 13.34 -25.80 17.73
CA THR A 287 14.34 -26.84 18.03
C THR A 287 13.81 -27.88 19.02
N SER A 288 12.78 -27.54 19.79
CA SER A 288 12.14 -28.44 20.74
C SER A 288 11.15 -29.40 20.04
N PRO A 289 11.35 -30.73 20.12
CA PRO A 289 10.48 -31.70 19.46
C PRO A 289 9.10 -31.78 20.13
N VAL A 290 8.04 -31.84 19.31
CA VAL A 290 6.66 -32.03 19.76
C VAL A 290 6.33 -33.53 19.81
N GLY A 291 6.71 -34.19 20.89
CA GLY A 291 6.47 -35.63 21.09
C GLY A 291 5.00 -36.01 21.28
N ASP A 292 4.23 -35.14 21.93
CA ASP A 292 2.85 -35.42 22.35
C ASP A 292 1.79 -34.86 21.37
N PHE A 293 2.16 -34.62 20.11
CA PHE A 293 1.30 -33.92 19.13
C PHE A 293 -0.11 -34.52 19.00
N TYR A 294 -0.21 -35.83 18.73
CA TYR A 294 -1.50 -36.53 18.61
C TYR A 294 -2.24 -36.72 19.94
N ARG A 295 -1.56 -36.50 21.07
CA ARG A 295 -2.18 -36.50 22.41
C ARG A 295 -2.82 -35.14 22.72
N LEU A 296 -2.17 -34.05 22.29
CA LEU A 296 -2.68 -32.69 22.42
C LEU A 296 -3.85 -32.41 21.47
N ILE A 297 -3.83 -33.01 20.28
CA ILE A 297 -4.90 -32.91 19.29
C ILE A 297 -5.45 -34.31 18.98
N PRO A 298 -6.44 -34.80 19.75
CA PRO A 298 -6.97 -36.15 19.58
C PRO A 298 -7.73 -36.33 18.24
N GLN A 299 -8.36 -35.26 17.75
CA GLN A 299 -9.12 -35.23 16.50
C GLN A 299 -8.62 -34.09 15.61
N PRO A 300 -7.47 -34.28 14.93
CA PRO A 300 -6.93 -33.27 14.04
C PRO A 300 -7.89 -33.02 12.88
N ALA A 301 -8.05 -31.76 12.49
CA ALA A 301 -8.96 -31.36 11.42
C ALA A 301 -8.56 -31.98 10.07
N PHE A 302 -7.27 -32.23 9.85
CA PHE A 302 -6.73 -32.86 8.64
C PHE A 302 -5.57 -33.79 9.00
N GLN A 303 -5.46 -34.92 8.28
CA GLN A 303 -4.36 -35.88 8.43
C GLN A 303 -3.66 -36.09 7.10
N TRP A 304 -2.32 -35.99 7.11
CA TRP A 304 -1.49 -36.21 5.93
C TRP A 304 -0.93 -37.64 5.89
N ALA A 305 -0.54 -38.09 4.70
CA ALA A 305 0.14 -39.38 4.52
C ALA A 305 1.61 -39.36 4.99
N PHE A 306 2.17 -38.19 5.28
CA PHE A 306 3.53 -37.98 5.79
C PHE A 306 3.46 -37.32 7.17
N GLU A 307 4.51 -37.53 7.98
CA GLU A 307 4.62 -36.88 9.28
C GLU A 307 5.01 -35.40 9.10
N PRO A 308 4.25 -34.44 9.68
CA PRO A 308 4.60 -33.02 9.61
C PRO A 308 5.90 -32.70 10.36
N ASP A 309 6.65 -31.73 9.85
CA ASP A 309 7.88 -31.22 10.46
C ASP A 309 7.57 -30.52 11.80
N VAL A 310 8.56 -30.38 12.69
CA VAL A 310 8.38 -29.79 14.04
C VAL A 310 7.74 -28.40 13.97
N PHE A 311 8.21 -27.53 13.07
CA PHE A 311 7.66 -26.18 12.92
C PHE A 311 6.19 -26.19 12.43
N GLN A 312 5.80 -27.19 11.63
CA GLN A 312 4.41 -27.35 11.16
C GLN A 312 3.52 -27.80 12.32
N LYS A 313 3.98 -28.77 13.12
CA LYS A 313 3.26 -29.23 14.33
C LYS A 313 3.04 -28.09 15.33
N GLN A 314 4.06 -27.28 15.58
CA GLN A 314 3.95 -26.11 16.44
C GLN A 314 2.89 -25.12 15.91
N ALA A 315 2.89 -24.84 14.60
CA ALA A 315 1.90 -23.97 13.99
C ALA A 315 0.48 -24.53 14.17
N ILE A 316 0.29 -25.83 13.93
CA ILE A 316 -1.00 -26.50 14.07
C ILE A 316 -1.53 -26.45 15.51
N LEU A 317 -0.66 -26.63 16.51
CA LEU A 317 -1.06 -26.52 17.92
C LEU A 317 -1.61 -25.14 18.29
N HIS A 318 -0.99 -24.08 17.79
CA HIS A 318 -1.47 -22.71 17.99
C HIS A 318 -2.75 -22.41 17.19
N LEU A 319 -2.88 -22.96 15.98
CA LEU A 319 -4.13 -22.85 15.21
C LEU A 319 -5.31 -23.51 15.93
N GLU A 320 -5.13 -24.67 16.56
CA GLU A 320 -6.20 -25.33 17.33
C GLU A 320 -6.60 -24.52 18.58
N GLN A 321 -5.71 -23.66 19.09
CA GLN A 321 -5.98 -22.69 20.17
C GLN A 321 -6.59 -21.38 19.66
N HIS A 322 -6.83 -21.27 18.36
CA HIS A 322 -7.38 -20.10 17.69
C HIS A 322 -6.43 -18.89 17.61
N ASP A 323 -5.13 -19.10 17.86
CA ASP A 323 -4.10 -18.07 17.82
C ASP A 323 -3.70 -17.69 16.40
N SER A 324 -3.22 -16.45 16.22
CA SER A 324 -2.61 -16.04 14.96
C SER A 324 -1.17 -16.55 14.85
N VAL A 325 -0.74 -16.94 13.66
CA VAL A 325 0.59 -17.53 13.44
C VAL A 325 1.35 -16.84 12.31
N PHE A 326 2.64 -16.58 12.52
CA PHE A 326 3.58 -16.17 11.49
C PHE A 326 4.56 -17.31 11.23
N VAL A 327 4.53 -17.91 10.04
CA VAL A 327 5.47 -18.94 9.60
C VAL A 327 6.50 -18.36 8.64
N ALA A 328 7.75 -18.23 9.11
CA ALA A 328 8.89 -17.81 8.30
C ALA A 328 9.74 -19.04 7.93
N ALA A 329 9.60 -19.55 6.69
CA ALA A 329 10.32 -20.73 6.24
C ALA A 329 10.70 -20.67 4.75
N HIS A 330 11.76 -21.37 4.36
CA HIS A 330 12.22 -21.39 2.97
C HIS A 330 11.11 -21.80 1.97
N THR A 331 11.27 -21.37 0.72
CA THR A 331 10.47 -21.90 -0.39
C THR A 331 10.65 -23.41 -0.47
N SER A 332 9.56 -24.12 -0.74
CA SER A 332 9.47 -25.59 -0.72
C SER A 332 9.64 -26.26 0.66
N ALA A 333 9.61 -25.50 1.76
CA ALA A 333 9.65 -26.05 3.13
C ALA A 333 8.37 -26.77 3.56
N GLY A 334 7.28 -26.68 2.79
CA GLY A 334 5.98 -27.24 3.17
C GLY A 334 5.11 -26.27 3.98
N LYS A 335 5.25 -24.96 3.77
CA LYS A 335 4.39 -23.94 4.41
C LYS A 335 2.89 -24.17 4.16
N THR A 336 2.54 -24.75 3.01
CA THR A 336 1.16 -25.08 2.62
C THR A 336 0.44 -25.97 3.64
N VAL A 337 1.16 -26.82 4.39
CA VAL A 337 0.57 -27.69 5.44
C VAL A 337 -0.19 -26.87 6.48
N VAL A 338 0.34 -25.71 6.86
CA VAL A 338 -0.31 -24.82 7.83
C VAL A 338 -1.59 -24.21 7.26
N ALA A 339 -1.58 -23.82 5.97
CA ALA A 339 -2.76 -23.33 5.28
C ALA A 339 -3.84 -24.42 5.12
N GLU A 340 -3.45 -25.63 4.73
CA GLU A 340 -4.35 -26.78 4.58
C GLU A 340 -5.05 -27.10 5.90
N TYR A 341 -4.33 -27.08 7.02
CA TYR A 341 -4.91 -27.33 8.32
C TYR A 341 -5.93 -26.27 8.71
N ALA A 342 -5.63 -24.99 8.49
CA ALA A 342 -6.56 -23.90 8.78
C ALA A 342 -7.85 -23.98 7.96
N ILE A 343 -7.75 -24.35 6.67
CA ILE A 343 -8.92 -24.56 5.80
C ILE A 343 -9.79 -25.70 6.35
N ALA A 344 -9.18 -26.82 6.73
CA ALA A 344 -9.90 -27.95 7.31
C ALA A 344 -10.52 -27.61 8.68
N LEU A 345 -9.82 -26.80 9.49
CA LEU A 345 -10.30 -26.36 10.79
C LEU A 345 -11.54 -25.45 10.64
N ALA A 346 -11.50 -24.49 9.71
CA ALA A 346 -12.66 -23.66 9.40
C ALA A 346 -13.86 -24.47 8.91
N GLN A 347 -13.62 -25.47 8.04
CA GLN A 347 -14.68 -26.39 7.60
C GLN A 347 -15.30 -27.16 8.77
N LYS A 348 -14.49 -27.59 9.75
CA LYS A 348 -14.95 -28.22 10.99
C LYS A 348 -15.77 -27.26 11.86
N HIS A 349 -15.42 -25.97 11.87
CA HIS A 349 -16.11 -24.90 12.61
C HIS A 349 -17.33 -24.32 11.87
N MET A 350 -17.59 -24.75 10.63
CA MET A 350 -18.66 -24.23 9.77
C MET A 350 -18.49 -22.73 9.44
N THR A 351 -17.24 -22.29 9.31
CA THR A 351 -16.85 -20.91 8.96
C THR A 351 -16.14 -20.88 7.61
N ARG A 352 -15.79 -19.67 7.16
CA ARG A 352 -15.07 -19.44 5.90
C ARG A 352 -13.60 -19.13 6.13
N THR A 353 -12.79 -19.49 5.14
CA THR A 353 -11.37 -19.12 5.07
C THR A 353 -11.09 -18.39 3.75
N ILE A 354 -10.31 -17.32 3.82
CA ILE A 354 -9.78 -16.64 2.63
C ILE A 354 -8.30 -16.92 2.48
N TYR A 355 -7.90 -17.45 1.33
CA TYR A 355 -6.51 -17.59 0.93
C TYR A 355 -6.14 -16.46 -0.04
N THR A 356 -5.26 -15.57 0.41
CA THR A 356 -4.74 -14.50 -0.42
C THR A 356 -3.39 -14.88 -1.01
N SER A 357 -3.26 -14.68 -2.32
CA SER A 357 -1.98 -14.82 -3.01
C SER A 357 -1.66 -13.53 -3.77
N PRO A 358 -0.37 -13.13 -3.87
CA PRO A 358 -0.03 -11.91 -4.57
C PRO A 358 -0.31 -12.03 -6.08
N ILE A 359 -0.19 -13.20 -6.70
CA ILE A 359 -0.16 -13.32 -8.16
C ILE A 359 -1.32 -14.20 -8.66
N LYS A 360 -2.05 -13.74 -9.68
CA LYS A 360 -3.17 -14.49 -10.31
C LYS A 360 -2.78 -15.94 -10.69
N ALA A 361 -1.58 -16.14 -11.23
CA ALA A 361 -1.07 -17.47 -11.57
C ALA A 361 -0.97 -18.40 -10.36
N LEU A 362 -0.52 -17.88 -9.21
CA LEU A 362 -0.44 -18.62 -7.97
C LEU A 362 -1.83 -18.92 -7.42
N SER A 363 -2.76 -17.96 -7.49
CA SER A 363 -4.17 -18.20 -7.12
C SER A 363 -4.80 -19.33 -7.95
N ASN A 364 -4.56 -19.35 -9.27
CA ASN A 364 -5.04 -20.42 -10.15
C ASN A 364 -4.42 -21.79 -9.80
N GLN A 365 -3.11 -21.83 -9.55
CA GLN A 365 -2.45 -23.07 -9.12
C GLN A 365 -3.02 -23.58 -7.79
N LYS A 366 -3.11 -22.70 -6.79
CA LYS A 366 -3.62 -23.04 -5.45
C LYS A 366 -5.08 -23.45 -5.47
N PHE A 367 -5.88 -22.86 -6.36
CA PHE A 367 -7.26 -23.29 -6.60
C PHE A 367 -7.32 -24.74 -7.02
N ARG A 368 -6.51 -25.13 -8.01
CA ARG A 368 -6.47 -26.52 -8.44
C ARG A 368 -5.99 -27.45 -7.32
N ASP A 369 -4.93 -27.06 -6.61
CA ASP A 369 -4.36 -27.86 -5.54
C ASP A 369 -5.40 -28.10 -4.42
N PHE A 370 -6.00 -27.02 -3.89
CA PHE A 370 -7.00 -27.13 -2.82
C PHE A 370 -8.32 -27.73 -3.28
N ARG A 371 -8.74 -27.52 -4.52
CA ARG A 371 -9.94 -28.18 -5.06
C ARG A 371 -9.77 -29.70 -5.14
N ASN A 372 -8.56 -30.17 -5.47
CA ASN A 372 -8.27 -31.61 -5.45
C ASN A 372 -8.24 -32.17 -4.01
N THR A 373 -7.83 -31.37 -3.03
CA THR A 373 -7.71 -31.80 -1.62
C THR A 373 -9.05 -31.74 -0.86
N PHE A 374 -9.80 -30.63 -0.98
CA PHE A 374 -10.98 -30.34 -0.16
C PHE A 374 -12.31 -30.33 -0.94
N GLY A 375 -12.29 -30.20 -2.27
CA GLY A 375 -13.47 -30.10 -3.11
C GLY A 375 -14.18 -28.74 -3.06
N ASP A 376 -14.58 -28.27 -1.88
CA ASP A 376 -15.34 -27.01 -1.68
C ASP A 376 -14.42 -25.77 -1.63
N VAL A 377 -13.97 -25.33 -2.81
CA VAL A 377 -13.05 -24.20 -2.98
C VAL A 377 -13.52 -23.30 -4.12
N GLY A 378 -13.55 -21.99 -3.87
CA GLY A 378 -13.86 -20.93 -4.82
C GLY A 378 -12.63 -20.12 -5.24
N LEU A 379 -12.74 -19.46 -6.39
CA LEU A 379 -11.72 -18.55 -6.93
C LEU A 379 -12.36 -17.23 -7.30
N LEU A 380 -11.90 -16.15 -6.67
CA LEU A 380 -12.31 -14.78 -6.95
C LEU A 380 -11.13 -13.98 -7.49
N THR A 381 -11.19 -13.66 -8.77
CA THR A 381 -10.26 -12.75 -9.44
C THR A 381 -11.06 -11.66 -10.14
N GLY A 382 -10.40 -10.57 -10.53
CA GLY A 382 -11.05 -9.51 -11.33
C GLY A 382 -11.63 -10.00 -12.67
N ASP A 383 -11.16 -11.14 -13.17
CA ASP A 383 -11.54 -11.68 -14.49
C ASP A 383 -12.58 -12.80 -14.38
N VAL A 384 -12.38 -13.72 -13.43
CA VAL A 384 -13.17 -14.95 -13.27
C VAL A 384 -13.62 -15.10 -11.82
N GLN A 385 -14.89 -15.47 -11.65
CA GLN A 385 -15.49 -15.86 -10.38
C GLN A 385 -15.98 -17.30 -10.50
N LEU A 386 -15.41 -18.21 -9.71
CA LEU A 386 -15.79 -19.62 -9.65
C LEU A 386 -16.20 -19.96 -8.22
N HIS A 387 -17.37 -20.57 -8.04
CA HIS A 387 -17.88 -21.01 -6.73
C HIS A 387 -17.74 -19.96 -5.61
N PRO A 388 -18.29 -18.73 -5.76
CA PRO A 388 -18.23 -17.68 -4.73
C PRO A 388 -18.89 -18.08 -3.39
N GLU A 389 -19.79 -19.06 -3.43
CA GLU A 389 -20.46 -19.62 -2.26
C GLU A 389 -19.59 -20.55 -1.40
N ALA A 390 -18.43 -20.99 -1.89
CA ALA A 390 -17.57 -21.99 -1.25
C ALA A 390 -17.06 -21.58 0.15
N SER A 391 -16.76 -22.57 1.00
CA SER A 391 -16.20 -22.35 2.34
C SER A 391 -14.79 -21.76 2.31
N CYS A 392 -13.98 -22.15 1.32
CA CYS A 392 -12.64 -21.61 1.10
C CYS A 392 -12.61 -20.76 -0.17
N LEU A 393 -12.25 -19.48 -0.04
CA LEU A 393 -12.14 -18.56 -1.17
C LEU A 393 -10.68 -18.18 -1.44
N ILE A 394 -10.22 -18.44 -2.65
CA ILE A 394 -8.90 -17.99 -3.11
C ILE A 394 -9.05 -16.70 -3.88
N MET A 395 -8.27 -15.68 -3.52
CA MET A 395 -8.33 -14.38 -4.19
C MET A 395 -6.98 -13.66 -4.16
N THR A 396 -6.90 -12.51 -4.83
CA THR A 396 -5.76 -11.61 -4.68
C THR A 396 -6.01 -10.61 -3.55
N THR A 397 -4.95 -9.98 -3.04
CA THR A 397 -5.08 -9.01 -1.94
C THR A 397 -5.89 -7.78 -2.33
N GLU A 398 -5.85 -7.38 -3.60
CA GLU A 398 -6.63 -6.25 -4.11
C GLU A 398 -8.15 -6.52 -4.07
N ILE A 399 -8.57 -7.77 -4.29
CA ILE A 399 -9.97 -8.19 -4.17
C ILE A 399 -10.43 -8.14 -2.72
N LEU A 400 -9.62 -8.68 -1.79
CA LEU A 400 -9.93 -8.65 -0.36
C LEU A 400 -10.02 -7.20 0.16
N ARG A 401 -9.11 -6.32 -0.25
CA ARG A 401 -9.17 -4.89 0.07
C ARG A 401 -10.50 -4.27 -0.38
N SER A 402 -10.91 -4.55 -1.62
CA SER A 402 -12.16 -4.03 -2.17
C SER A 402 -13.37 -4.50 -1.36
N MET A 403 -13.40 -5.77 -0.94
CA MET A 403 -14.45 -6.32 -0.08
C MET A 403 -14.52 -5.62 1.28
N LEU A 404 -13.36 -5.30 1.88
CA LEU A 404 -13.28 -4.63 3.19
C LEU A 404 -13.85 -3.20 3.13
N TYR A 405 -13.42 -2.37 2.18
CA TYR A 405 -13.95 -1.00 2.04
C TYR A 405 -15.41 -0.95 1.61
N SER A 406 -15.85 -1.94 0.83
CA SER A 406 -17.22 -2.02 0.32
C SER A 406 -18.19 -2.72 1.28
N GLY A 407 -17.72 -3.16 2.45
CA GLY A 407 -18.58 -3.78 3.47
C GLY A 407 -19.18 -5.14 3.10
N SER A 408 -18.45 -5.97 2.34
CA SER A 408 -18.89 -7.29 1.89
C SER A 408 -19.36 -8.19 3.03
N ASP A 409 -20.55 -8.77 2.91
CA ASP A 409 -21.15 -9.65 3.93
C ASP A 409 -20.36 -10.96 4.15
N VAL A 410 -19.54 -11.38 3.18
CA VAL A 410 -18.68 -12.59 3.29
C VAL A 410 -17.69 -12.49 4.45
N ILE A 411 -17.32 -11.26 4.85
CA ILE A 411 -16.37 -11.00 5.95
C ILE A 411 -16.94 -11.46 7.31
N ARG A 412 -18.27 -11.55 7.46
CA ARG A 412 -18.93 -11.93 8.71
C ARG A 412 -18.66 -13.40 9.07
N ASP A 413 -18.64 -14.26 8.06
CA ASP A 413 -18.41 -15.71 8.23
C ASP A 413 -16.92 -16.08 8.27
N LEU A 414 -16.04 -15.08 8.15
CA LEU A 414 -14.60 -15.29 7.99
C LEU A 414 -13.93 -15.58 9.34
N GLU A 415 -13.32 -16.76 9.44
CA GLU A 415 -12.54 -17.14 10.63
C GLU A 415 -11.04 -16.90 10.40
N TRP A 416 -10.53 -17.32 9.25
CA TRP A 416 -9.10 -17.27 8.93
C TRP A 416 -8.82 -16.51 7.64
N VAL A 417 -7.81 -15.63 7.68
CA VAL A 417 -7.18 -15.07 6.48
C VAL A 417 -5.75 -15.54 6.39
N ILE A 418 -5.46 -16.26 5.31
CA ILE A 418 -4.14 -16.78 4.98
C ILE A 418 -3.47 -15.82 4.00
N PHE A 419 -2.33 -15.29 4.39
CA PHE A 419 -1.48 -14.42 3.61
C PHE A 419 -0.26 -15.19 3.11
N ASP A 420 -0.23 -15.50 1.82
CA ASP A 420 0.88 -16.22 1.21
C ASP A 420 1.96 -15.26 0.68
N GLU A 421 3.22 -15.68 0.80
CA GLU A 421 4.42 -14.96 0.39
C GLU A 421 4.54 -13.52 0.96
N VAL A 422 4.36 -13.36 2.28
CA VAL A 422 4.31 -12.04 3.00
C VAL A 422 5.48 -11.10 2.75
N HIS A 423 6.65 -11.61 2.38
CA HIS A 423 7.80 -10.79 1.98
C HIS A 423 7.53 -9.89 0.75
N TYR A 424 6.42 -10.12 0.04
CA TYR A 424 5.89 -9.20 -0.95
C TYR A 424 5.43 -7.84 -0.41
N ILE A 425 5.36 -7.66 0.90
CA ILE A 425 5.10 -6.35 1.50
C ILE A 425 6.15 -5.30 1.12
N ASN A 426 7.36 -5.73 0.74
CA ASN A 426 8.41 -4.84 0.25
C ASN A 426 8.17 -4.36 -1.20
N ASP A 427 7.16 -4.87 -1.90
CA ASP A 427 6.81 -4.44 -3.24
C ASP A 427 6.13 -3.06 -3.19
N ALA A 428 6.66 -2.09 -3.94
CA ALA A 428 6.19 -0.70 -3.89
C ALA A 428 4.75 -0.50 -4.40
N GLU A 429 4.27 -1.37 -5.30
CA GLU A 429 2.89 -1.27 -5.82
C GLU A 429 1.91 -2.01 -4.91
N ARG A 430 2.33 -3.14 -4.33
CA ARG A 430 1.43 -4.12 -3.69
C ARG A 430 1.53 -4.15 -2.18
N GLY A 431 2.65 -3.73 -1.61
CA GLY A 431 2.86 -3.66 -0.16
C GLY A 431 1.86 -2.75 0.53
N VAL A 432 1.46 -1.65 -0.13
CA VAL A 432 0.40 -0.74 0.35
C VAL A 432 -0.90 -1.50 0.63
N VAL A 433 -1.32 -2.33 -0.34
CA VAL A 433 -2.58 -3.08 -0.26
C VAL A 433 -2.55 -4.07 0.91
N TRP A 434 -1.40 -4.69 1.17
CA TRP A 434 -1.22 -5.60 2.30
C TRP A 434 -1.42 -4.89 3.63
N GLU A 435 -0.77 -3.75 3.84
CA GLU A 435 -0.90 -2.97 5.06
C GLU A 435 -2.35 -2.49 5.26
N GLU A 436 -2.98 -1.98 4.21
CA GLU A 436 -4.39 -1.55 4.28
C GLU A 436 -5.32 -2.68 4.71
N VAL A 437 -5.17 -3.87 4.10
CA VAL A 437 -5.98 -5.05 4.44
C VAL A 437 -5.74 -5.47 5.89
N LEU A 438 -4.48 -5.58 6.32
CA LEU A 438 -4.15 -5.97 7.69
C LEU A 438 -4.74 -4.99 8.70
N ILE A 439 -4.73 -3.69 8.44
CA ILE A 439 -5.37 -2.69 9.31
C ILE A 439 -6.88 -2.87 9.32
N MET A 440 -7.53 -3.04 8.16
CA MET A 440 -8.99 -3.06 8.01
C MET A 440 -9.68 -4.37 8.44
N LEU A 441 -8.95 -5.47 8.66
CA LEU A 441 -9.57 -6.74 9.09
C LEU A 441 -10.34 -6.60 10.42
N PRO A 442 -11.55 -7.15 10.57
CA PRO A 442 -12.31 -7.12 11.83
C PRO A 442 -11.65 -7.91 12.96
N GLU A 443 -12.11 -7.68 14.20
CA GLU A 443 -11.55 -8.31 15.41
C GLU A 443 -11.69 -9.83 15.46
N HIS A 444 -12.79 -10.39 14.96
CA HIS A 444 -13.04 -11.83 15.04
C HIS A 444 -12.12 -12.66 14.15
N VAL A 445 -11.52 -12.05 13.12
CA VAL A 445 -10.69 -12.73 12.12
C VAL A 445 -9.29 -13.01 12.66
N SER A 446 -8.87 -14.27 12.63
CA SER A 446 -7.50 -14.69 12.95
C SER A 446 -6.60 -14.73 11.70
N ILE A 447 -5.32 -14.42 11.88
CA ILE A 447 -4.38 -14.15 10.78
C ILE A 447 -3.31 -15.25 10.70
N ILE A 448 -3.06 -15.75 9.49
CA ILE A 448 -2.01 -16.72 9.18
C ILE A 448 -1.07 -16.11 8.14
N LEU A 449 0.18 -15.86 8.51
CA LEU A 449 1.20 -15.26 7.64
C LEU A 449 2.19 -16.34 7.21
N LEU A 450 2.31 -16.58 5.90
CA LEU A 450 3.29 -17.50 5.32
C LEU A 450 4.34 -16.70 4.55
N SER A 451 5.59 -16.76 5.00
CA SER A 451 6.67 -16.01 4.36
C SER A 451 7.91 -16.86 4.08
N ALA A 452 8.75 -16.37 3.16
CA ALA A 452 10.15 -16.77 3.08
C ALA A 452 10.90 -16.34 4.35
N THR A 453 12.15 -16.77 4.49
CA THR A 453 12.99 -16.41 5.63
C THR A 453 13.28 -14.91 5.63
N VAL A 454 12.82 -14.20 6.66
CA VAL A 454 13.02 -12.76 6.85
C VAL A 454 13.63 -12.47 8.23
N PRO A 455 14.58 -11.52 8.34
CA PRO A 455 15.34 -11.31 9.57
C PRO A 455 14.54 -10.62 10.69
N ASN A 456 13.53 -9.81 10.37
CA ASN A 456 12.73 -9.04 11.33
C ASN A 456 11.28 -9.57 11.46
N ALA A 457 11.09 -10.89 11.35
CA ALA A 457 9.77 -11.52 11.51
C ALA A 457 9.11 -11.19 12.86
N LEU A 458 9.90 -11.14 13.94
CA LEU A 458 9.41 -10.81 15.28
C LEU A 458 8.88 -9.38 15.38
N GLU A 459 9.60 -8.42 14.80
CA GLU A 459 9.21 -7.01 14.78
C GLU A 459 7.91 -6.81 14.01
N PHE A 460 7.81 -7.43 12.84
CA PHE A 460 6.61 -7.36 12.02
C PHE A 460 5.40 -8.04 12.68
N ALA A 461 5.61 -9.16 13.34
CA ALA A 461 4.59 -9.82 14.12
C ALA A 461 4.15 -8.98 15.34
N ASP A 462 5.09 -8.30 16.03
CA ASP A 462 4.77 -7.42 17.17
C ASP A 462 3.89 -6.25 16.70
N TRP A 463 4.17 -5.70 15.52
CA TRP A 463 3.30 -4.69 14.89
C TRP A 463 1.87 -5.22 14.66
N ILE A 464 1.70 -6.38 14.01
CA ILE A 464 0.36 -6.96 13.76
C ILE A 464 -0.36 -7.30 15.06
N GLY A 465 0.36 -7.86 16.03
CA GLY A 465 -0.23 -8.24 17.30
C GLY A 465 -0.75 -7.03 18.10
N ARG A 466 0.01 -5.92 18.10
CA ARG A 466 -0.45 -4.62 18.64
C ARG A 466 -1.62 -4.04 17.86
N LEU A 467 -1.54 -4.09 16.53
CA LEU A 467 -2.57 -3.59 15.64
C LEU A 467 -3.92 -4.24 15.91
N LYS A 468 -3.93 -5.56 16.13
CA LYS A 468 -5.14 -6.36 16.38
C LYS A 468 -5.47 -6.63 17.84
N ARG A 469 -4.60 -6.19 18.77
CA ARG A 469 -4.67 -6.55 20.19
C ARG A 469 -4.82 -8.07 20.39
N ARG A 470 -4.07 -8.86 19.63
CA ARG A 470 -4.03 -10.32 19.69
C ARG A 470 -2.59 -10.83 19.68
N GLN A 471 -2.33 -11.92 20.41
CA GLN A 471 -1.02 -12.56 20.37
C GLN A 471 -0.80 -13.26 19.02
N ILE A 472 0.43 -13.16 18.52
CA ILE A 472 0.86 -13.84 17.30
C ILE A 472 2.14 -14.63 17.54
N TYR A 473 2.12 -15.90 17.13
CA TYR A 473 3.22 -16.83 17.36
C TYR A 473 4.15 -16.88 16.16
N VAL A 474 5.41 -16.52 16.37
CA VAL A 474 6.43 -16.45 15.31
C VAL A 474 7.20 -17.75 15.26
N ILE A 475 6.97 -18.50 14.19
CA ILE A 475 7.54 -19.82 13.94
C ILE A 475 8.50 -19.69 12.77
N SER A 476 9.79 -19.54 13.08
CA SER A 476 10.83 -19.32 12.08
C SER A 476 11.76 -20.52 11.98
N THR A 477 12.03 -21.00 10.77
CA THR A 477 13.03 -22.04 10.51
C THR A 477 14.00 -21.63 9.42
N VAL A 478 15.29 -21.73 9.73
CA VAL A 478 16.40 -21.55 8.79
C VAL A 478 16.79 -22.87 8.10
N ALA A 479 16.26 -23.99 8.56
CA ALA A 479 16.60 -25.30 8.01
C ALA A 479 15.85 -25.54 6.70
N ARG A 480 16.60 -25.92 5.66
CA ARG A 480 16.04 -26.26 4.35
C ARG A 480 15.77 -27.77 4.26
N PRO A 481 14.62 -28.22 3.74
CA PRO A 481 14.35 -29.66 3.61
C PRO A 481 15.32 -30.38 2.66
N VAL A 482 15.77 -29.69 1.62
CA VAL A 482 16.78 -30.19 0.68
C VAL A 482 17.96 -29.22 0.67
N PRO A 483 19.13 -29.60 1.21
CA PRO A 483 20.30 -28.74 1.24
C PRO A 483 20.81 -28.43 -0.18
N LEU A 484 21.46 -27.27 -0.34
CA LEU A 484 21.94 -26.78 -1.63
C LEU A 484 23.47 -26.85 -1.74
N GLU A 485 23.95 -27.16 -2.93
CA GLU A 485 25.36 -27.06 -3.29
C GLU A 485 25.52 -26.04 -4.42
N HIS A 486 26.42 -25.08 -4.25
CA HIS A 486 26.58 -23.99 -5.20
C HIS A 486 27.91 -24.08 -5.93
N TYR A 487 27.87 -23.90 -7.25
CA TYR A 487 29.01 -24.07 -8.14
C TYR A 487 29.22 -22.87 -9.07
N LEU A 488 30.48 -22.62 -9.43
CA LEU A 488 30.84 -21.80 -10.59
C LEU A 488 31.05 -22.71 -11.80
N PHE A 489 30.45 -22.35 -12.94
CA PHE A 489 30.70 -23.01 -14.20
C PHE A 489 31.51 -22.11 -15.13
N THR A 490 32.71 -22.56 -15.52
CA THR A 490 33.56 -21.81 -16.46
C THR A 490 33.62 -22.46 -17.84
N GLY A 491 33.04 -23.65 -18.03
CA GLY A 491 33.05 -24.41 -19.27
C GLY A 491 32.43 -23.67 -20.47
N ASN A 492 33.02 -23.87 -21.64
CA ASN A 492 32.57 -23.22 -22.89
C ASN A 492 32.74 -24.10 -24.14
N SER A 493 33.18 -25.34 -23.96
CA SER A 493 33.44 -26.30 -25.03
C SER A 493 33.18 -27.73 -24.53
N PRO A 494 33.13 -28.73 -25.43
CA PRO A 494 33.03 -30.14 -25.04
C PRO A 494 34.16 -30.60 -24.11
N LYS A 495 35.38 -30.08 -24.31
CA LYS A 495 36.56 -30.43 -23.50
C LYS A 495 36.49 -29.88 -22.07
N THR A 496 35.70 -28.83 -21.87
CA THR A 496 35.56 -28.11 -20.59
C THR A 496 34.20 -28.33 -19.92
N GLN A 497 33.44 -29.35 -20.35
CA GLN A 497 32.12 -29.68 -19.79
C GLN A 497 32.17 -30.05 -18.31
N GLY A 498 33.31 -30.56 -17.81
CA GLY A 498 33.50 -30.95 -16.42
C GLY A 498 33.85 -29.81 -15.45
N GLU A 499 34.05 -28.58 -15.94
CA GLU A 499 34.53 -27.45 -15.13
C GLU A 499 33.43 -26.84 -14.26
N LEU A 500 33.01 -27.59 -13.22
CA LEU A 500 32.17 -27.13 -12.12
C LEU A 500 33.01 -27.02 -10.83
N PHE A 501 33.14 -25.82 -10.28
CA PHE A 501 33.90 -25.56 -9.06
C PHE A 501 32.96 -25.29 -7.89
N LEU A 502 33.05 -26.10 -6.82
CA LEU A 502 32.21 -25.95 -5.63
C LEU A 502 32.60 -24.69 -4.84
N LEU A 503 31.62 -23.83 -4.57
CA LEU A 503 31.75 -22.65 -3.71
C LEU A 503 31.10 -22.83 -2.36
N LEU A 504 29.91 -23.44 -2.30
CA LEU A 504 29.20 -23.70 -1.06
C LEU A 504 28.73 -25.14 -1.04
N ASP A 505 29.08 -25.87 0.01
CA ASP A 505 28.64 -27.24 0.21
C ASP A 505 27.25 -27.32 0.85
N SER A 506 26.73 -28.55 0.97
CA SER A 506 25.42 -28.85 1.56
C SER A 506 25.29 -28.46 3.04
N ARG A 507 26.39 -28.14 3.73
CA ARG A 507 26.42 -27.66 5.12
C ARG A 507 26.47 -26.14 5.21
N GLY A 508 26.55 -25.43 4.08
CA GLY A 508 26.66 -23.97 4.03
C GLY A 508 28.07 -23.43 4.25
N ALA A 509 29.12 -24.25 4.11
CA ALA A 509 30.50 -23.78 4.23
C ALA A 509 31.03 -23.23 2.89
N PHE A 510 31.65 -22.04 2.90
CA PHE A 510 32.21 -21.40 1.71
C PHE A 510 33.65 -21.90 1.42
N HIS A 511 33.84 -22.56 0.28
CA HIS A 511 35.09 -23.15 -0.17
C HIS A 511 35.90 -22.18 -1.04
N THR A 512 36.89 -21.51 -0.45
CA THR A 512 37.81 -20.58 -1.15
C THR A 512 38.64 -21.25 -2.24
N GLN A 513 39.01 -22.53 -2.05
CA GLN A 513 39.80 -23.28 -3.03
C GLN A 513 39.07 -23.41 -4.37
N GLY A 514 37.76 -23.67 -4.35
CA GLY A 514 36.95 -23.75 -5.56
C GLY A 514 36.89 -22.41 -6.31
N TYR A 515 36.83 -21.30 -5.58
CA TYR A 515 36.91 -19.96 -6.18
C TYR A 515 38.22 -19.74 -6.92
N TYR A 516 39.36 -19.98 -6.27
CA TYR A 516 40.67 -19.77 -6.90
C TYR A 516 40.90 -20.68 -8.10
N ALA A 517 40.46 -21.93 -8.03
CA ALA A 517 40.51 -22.87 -9.15
C ALA A 517 39.68 -22.38 -10.36
N ALA A 518 38.49 -21.81 -10.11
CA ALA A 518 37.68 -21.22 -11.17
C ALA A 518 38.35 -20.00 -11.83
N VAL A 519 38.97 -19.13 -11.02
CA VAL A 519 39.73 -17.96 -11.51
C VAL A 519 40.90 -18.41 -12.38
N GLU A 520 41.67 -19.41 -11.93
CA GLU A 520 42.81 -19.96 -12.66
C GLU A 520 42.37 -20.59 -13.99
N ALA A 521 41.34 -21.44 -13.98
CA ALA A 521 40.79 -22.08 -15.17
C ALA A 521 40.26 -21.08 -16.22
N LYS A 522 39.78 -19.91 -15.78
CA LYS A 522 39.36 -18.83 -16.68
C LYS A 522 40.55 -18.02 -17.20
N LYS A 523 41.51 -17.70 -16.33
CA LYS A 523 42.73 -16.96 -16.67
C LYS A 523 43.57 -17.71 -17.72
N GLU A 524 43.72 -19.03 -17.56
CA GLU A 524 44.45 -19.88 -18.52
C GLU A 524 43.83 -19.84 -19.93
N ARG A 525 42.49 -19.68 -20.03
CA ARG A 525 41.81 -19.54 -21.32
C ARG A 525 41.95 -18.16 -21.92
N MET A 526 41.87 -17.12 -21.09
CA MET A 526 42.07 -15.74 -21.55
C MET A 526 43.49 -15.54 -22.07
N SER A 527 44.50 -16.13 -21.42
CA SER A 527 45.89 -16.07 -21.88
C SER A 527 46.12 -16.84 -23.19
N LYS A 528 45.50 -18.03 -23.36
CA LYS A 528 45.55 -18.79 -24.62
C LYS A 528 44.88 -18.04 -25.79
N HIS A 529 43.81 -17.28 -25.54
CA HIS A 529 43.19 -16.43 -26.57
C HIS A 529 44.01 -15.20 -26.92
N ALA A 530 44.65 -14.56 -25.92
CA ALA A 530 45.47 -13.37 -26.10
C ALA A 530 46.75 -13.61 -26.92
N GLN A 531 47.24 -14.86 -27.04
CA GLN A 531 48.38 -15.20 -27.90
C GLN A 531 48.06 -15.18 -29.40
N THR A 532 46.80 -14.99 -29.79
CA THR A 532 46.40 -14.82 -31.20
C THR A 532 46.40 -13.32 -31.52
N PHE A 533 47.39 -12.86 -32.30
CA PHE A 533 47.62 -11.44 -32.61
C PHE A 533 46.33 -10.73 -33.12
N GLY A 534 45.88 -9.68 -32.41
CA GLY A 534 44.98 -8.66 -32.96
C GLY A 534 43.57 -8.51 -32.35
N ALA A 535 43.19 -9.19 -31.27
CA ALA A 535 41.83 -9.08 -30.73
C ALA A 535 41.62 -7.84 -29.81
N LYS A 536 40.63 -7.02 -30.17
CA LYS A 536 40.07 -5.92 -29.35
C LYS A 536 39.67 -6.42 -27.96
N GLN A 537 39.72 -5.54 -26.95
CA GLN A 537 39.35 -5.88 -25.56
C GLN A 537 38.03 -6.68 -25.52
N PRO A 538 37.98 -7.78 -24.75
CA PRO A 538 36.78 -8.59 -24.65
C PRO A 538 35.69 -7.74 -23.99
N THR A 539 34.66 -7.40 -24.75
CA THR A 539 33.43 -6.83 -24.20
C THR A 539 32.90 -7.77 -23.13
N HIS A 540 32.40 -7.20 -22.03
CA HIS A 540 32.01 -7.91 -20.81
C HIS A 540 30.91 -8.98 -21.00
N GLN A 541 30.27 -9.04 -22.17
CA GLN A 541 29.32 -10.05 -22.58
C GLN A 541 29.81 -10.75 -23.84
N GLY A 542 29.87 -12.09 -23.80
CA GLY A 542 30.18 -12.91 -24.97
C GLY A 542 29.09 -12.80 -26.02
N GLY A 543 29.47 -12.95 -27.30
CA GLY A 543 28.50 -12.96 -28.39
C GLY A 543 27.58 -14.19 -28.36
N PRO A 544 26.47 -14.19 -29.12
CA PRO A 544 25.46 -15.27 -29.10
C PRO A 544 26.03 -16.67 -29.36
N ALA A 545 27.05 -16.78 -30.23
CA ALA A 545 27.72 -18.04 -30.53
C ALA A 545 28.51 -18.59 -29.33
N GLN A 546 29.12 -17.72 -28.52
CA GLN A 546 29.85 -18.11 -27.32
C GLN A 546 28.88 -18.60 -26.25
N ASP A 547 27.76 -17.89 -26.05
CA ASP A 547 26.72 -18.27 -25.12
C ASP A 547 26.13 -19.65 -25.48
N ARG A 548 25.85 -19.91 -26.76
CA ARG A 548 25.43 -21.24 -27.23
C ARG A 548 26.43 -22.34 -26.86
N GLY A 549 27.72 -22.10 -27.05
CA GLY A 549 28.78 -23.05 -26.70
C GLY A 549 28.82 -23.37 -25.20
N VAL A 550 28.62 -22.35 -24.35
CA VAL A 550 28.52 -22.50 -22.89
C VAL A 550 27.30 -23.34 -22.51
N TYR A 551 26.13 -23.04 -23.06
CA TYR A 551 24.91 -23.79 -22.74
C TYR A 551 24.96 -25.25 -23.21
N LEU A 552 25.46 -25.53 -24.41
CA LEU A 552 25.63 -26.91 -24.87
C LEU A 552 26.62 -27.68 -23.99
N SER A 553 27.70 -27.03 -23.56
CA SER A 553 28.69 -27.61 -22.65
C SER A 553 28.05 -27.92 -21.27
N LEU A 554 27.34 -26.95 -20.70
CA LEU A 554 26.64 -27.12 -19.43
C LEU A 554 25.61 -28.24 -19.49
N LEU A 555 24.70 -28.22 -20.48
CA LEU A 555 23.61 -29.17 -20.58
C LEU A 555 24.09 -30.61 -20.82
N ALA A 556 25.18 -30.79 -21.57
CA ALA A 556 25.83 -32.10 -21.71
C ALA A 556 26.38 -32.61 -20.36
N SER A 557 27.01 -31.72 -19.58
CA SER A 557 27.50 -32.05 -18.23
C SER A 557 26.36 -32.44 -17.29
N LEU A 558 25.29 -31.63 -17.24
CA LEU A 558 24.12 -31.89 -16.40
C LEU A 558 23.40 -33.19 -16.79
N ARG A 559 23.29 -33.47 -18.09
CA ARG A 559 22.69 -34.72 -18.58
C ARG A 559 23.50 -35.93 -18.13
N THR A 560 24.82 -35.87 -18.26
CA THR A 560 25.73 -36.96 -17.85
C THR A 560 25.67 -37.22 -16.35
N ARG A 561 25.46 -36.17 -15.55
CA ARG A 561 25.33 -36.24 -14.08
C ARG A 561 23.89 -36.50 -13.60
N ALA A 562 22.95 -36.76 -14.51
CA ALA A 562 21.51 -36.91 -14.22
C ALA A 562 20.88 -35.72 -13.47
N GLN A 563 21.42 -34.51 -13.62
CA GLN A 563 21.01 -33.30 -12.88
C GLN A 563 19.84 -32.53 -13.53
N LEU A 564 19.08 -33.17 -14.41
CA LEU A 564 17.85 -32.62 -15.01
C LEU A 564 16.62 -32.99 -14.14
N PRO A 565 15.55 -32.17 -14.11
CA PRO A 565 15.33 -30.94 -14.87
C PRO A 565 16.08 -29.72 -14.29
N VAL A 566 16.34 -28.74 -15.15
CA VAL A 566 17.06 -27.50 -14.82
C VAL A 566 16.25 -26.25 -15.15
N VAL A 567 16.31 -25.26 -14.26
CA VAL A 567 15.78 -23.90 -14.51
C VAL A 567 16.94 -22.95 -14.68
N VAL A 568 16.95 -22.19 -15.77
CA VAL A 568 17.95 -21.18 -16.09
C VAL A 568 17.32 -19.80 -15.91
N PHE A 569 17.74 -19.08 -14.87
CA PHE A 569 17.31 -17.70 -14.63
C PHE A 569 18.08 -16.73 -15.52
N THR A 570 17.36 -16.06 -16.41
CA THR A 570 17.87 -15.02 -17.31
C THR A 570 17.02 -13.76 -17.16
N PHE A 571 17.64 -12.63 -16.81
CA PHE A 571 16.92 -11.39 -16.44
C PHE A 571 16.48 -10.52 -17.62
N SER A 572 16.41 -11.10 -18.83
CA SER A 572 15.90 -10.43 -20.02
C SER A 572 15.04 -11.39 -20.82
N ARG A 573 13.84 -10.91 -21.20
CA ARG A 573 12.85 -11.68 -21.98
C ARG A 573 13.44 -12.09 -23.33
N GLY A 574 13.95 -11.12 -24.09
CA GLY A 574 14.58 -11.39 -25.39
C GLY A 574 15.74 -12.37 -25.28
N ARG A 575 16.54 -12.28 -24.21
CA ARG A 575 17.62 -13.26 -24.00
C ARG A 575 17.08 -14.66 -23.67
N CYS A 576 15.99 -14.81 -22.92
CA CYS A 576 15.38 -16.12 -22.71
C CYS A 576 15.00 -16.78 -24.06
N ASP A 577 14.35 -16.03 -24.94
CA ASP A 577 13.93 -16.50 -26.26
C ASP A 577 15.14 -16.83 -27.17
N GLU A 578 16.15 -15.96 -27.19
CA GLU A 578 17.38 -16.16 -27.96
C GLU A 578 18.14 -17.41 -27.52
N GLN A 579 18.29 -17.63 -26.20
CA GLN A 579 19.03 -18.78 -25.69
C GLN A 579 18.29 -20.10 -25.95
N ALA A 580 16.97 -20.12 -25.78
CA ALA A 580 16.17 -21.30 -26.12
C ALA A 580 16.23 -21.61 -27.62
N SER A 581 16.09 -20.58 -28.47
CA SER A 581 16.18 -20.71 -29.93
C SER A 581 17.57 -21.13 -30.40
N GLY A 582 18.64 -20.69 -29.72
CA GLY A 582 20.02 -21.05 -30.06
C GLY A 582 20.34 -22.55 -29.89
N LEU A 583 19.50 -23.29 -29.15
CA LEU A 583 19.71 -24.71 -28.81
C LEU A 583 18.97 -25.67 -29.75
N THR A 584 18.80 -25.32 -31.03
CA THR A 584 18.06 -26.14 -32.01
C THR A 584 18.54 -27.58 -32.17
N SER A 585 19.84 -27.83 -31.94
CA SER A 585 20.47 -29.16 -32.10
C SER A 585 20.23 -30.10 -30.92
N LEU A 586 19.66 -29.63 -29.82
CA LEU A 586 19.49 -30.40 -28.59
C LEU A 586 18.09 -31.01 -28.52
N ASP A 587 18.04 -32.33 -28.29
CA ASP A 587 16.81 -33.06 -28.03
C ASP A 587 16.97 -33.89 -26.75
N LEU A 588 16.14 -33.58 -25.76
CA LEU A 588 16.19 -34.16 -24.42
C LEU A 588 15.03 -35.10 -24.13
N THR A 589 14.16 -35.33 -25.12
CA THR A 589 12.93 -36.11 -24.97
C THR A 589 13.00 -37.42 -25.74
N THR A 590 12.44 -38.47 -25.15
CA THR A 590 12.21 -39.75 -25.82
C THR A 590 11.01 -39.68 -26.77
N SER A 591 10.91 -40.61 -27.72
CA SER A 591 9.76 -40.68 -28.63
C SER A 591 8.41 -40.79 -27.90
N SER A 592 8.37 -41.47 -26.75
CA SER A 592 7.17 -41.57 -25.90
C SER A 592 6.82 -40.23 -25.26
N GLU A 593 7.79 -39.57 -24.62
CA GLU A 593 7.58 -38.24 -24.02
C GLU A 593 7.14 -37.23 -25.09
N LYS A 594 7.72 -37.28 -26.29
CA LYS A 594 7.30 -36.43 -27.41
C LYS A 594 5.84 -36.64 -27.80
N SER A 595 5.39 -37.90 -27.84
CA SER A 595 3.99 -38.22 -28.15
C SER A 595 3.06 -37.69 -27.06
N GLU A 596 3.42 -37.86 -25.78
CA GLU A 596 2.65 -37.34 -24.65
C GLU A 596 2.56 -35.80 -24.69
N ILE A 597 3.69 -35.12 -24.88
CA ILE A 597 3.75 -33.66 -25.02
C ILE A 597 2.89 -33.22 -26.20
N HIS A 598 2.95 -33.92 -27.33
CA HIS A 598 2.16 -33.60 -28.52
C HIS A 598 0.65 -33.71 -28.26
N LEU A 599 0.20 -34.80 -27.65
CA LEU A 599 -1.21 -35.01 -27.30
C LEU A 599 -1.70 -33.97 -26.28
N PHE A 600 -0.88 -33.66 -25.27
CA PHE A 600 -1.19 -32.63 -24.29
C PHE A 600 -1.32 -31.24 -24.95
N LEU A 601 -0.35 -30.87 -25.80
CA LEU A 601 -0.40 -29.63 -26.57
C LEU A 601 -1.64 -29.57 -27.45
N GLN A 602 -1.97 -30.63 -28.18
CA GLN A 602 -3.15 -30.67 -29.04
C GLN A 602 -4.43 -30.45 -28.23
N ARG A 603 -4.56 -31.07 -27.05
CA ARG A 603 -5.69 -30.87 -26.14
C ARG A 603 -5.77 -29.44 -25.62
N CYS A 604 -4.64 -28.83 -25.25
CA CYS A 604 -4.60 -27.45 -24.77
C CYS A 604 -4.92 -26.45 -25.87
N LEU A 605 -4.28 -26.58 -27.03
CA LEU A 605 -4.44 -25.68 -28.17
C LEU A 605 -5.80 -25.84 -28.88
N ALA A 606 -6.48 -26.98 -28.74
CA ALA A 606 -7.85 -27.16 -29.23
C ALA A 606 -8.85 -26.13 -28.65
N ARG A 607 -8.51 -25.49 -27.53
CA ARG A 607 -9.32 -24.43 -26.91
C ARG A 607 -9.18 -23.07 -27.61
N LEU A 608 -8.07 -22.86 -28.33
CA LEU A 608 -7.84 -21.63 -29.08
C LEU A 608 -8.61 -21.65 -30.40
N ARG A 609 -9.06 -20.47 -30.87
CA ARG A 609 -9.72 -20.33 -32.18
C ARG A 609 -8.69 -20.45 -33.32
N GLY A 610 -9.17 -20.78 -34.52
CA GLY A 610 -8.35 -21.28 -35.63
C GLY A 610 -7.06 -20.51 -35.91
N SER A 611 -7.13 -19.19 -36.11
CA SER A 611 -5.97 -18.32 -36.36
C SER A 611 -4.99 -18.28 -35.18
N ASP A 612 -5.49 -18.31 -33.95
CA ASP A 612 -4.68 -18.20 -32.73
C ASP A 612 -3.79 -19.43 -32.53
N ARG A 613 -4.17 -20.58 -33.07
CA ARG A 613 -3.34 -21.81 -33.05
C ARG A 613 -2.10 -21.70 -33.93
N GLN A 614 -2.15 -20.82 -34.94
CA GLN A 614 -1.09 -20.63 -35.93
C GLN A 614 -0.19 -19.42 -35.59
N LEU A 615 -0.33 -18.85 -34.39
CA LEU A 615 0.53 -17.76 -33.96
C LEU A 615 2.00 -18.21 -33.96
N PRO A 616 2.94 -17.36 -34.43
CA PRO A 616 4.36 -17.68 -34.45
C PRO A 616 4.89 -18.12 -33.07
N GLN A 617 4.49 -17.43 -32.00
CA GLN A 617 4.86 -17.79 -30.62
C GLN A 617 4.35 -19.19 -30.23
N VAL A 618 3.13 -19.56 -30.62
CA VAL A 618 2.52 -20.88 -30.32
C VAL A 618 3.27 -22.00 -31.05
N LEU A 619 3.56 -21.80 -32.33
CA LEU A 619 4.29 -22.78 -33.14
C LEU A 619 5.72 -22.97 -32.63
N HIS A 620 6.42 -21.87 -32.35
CA HIS A 620 7.78 -21.89 -31.85
C HIS A 620 7.88 -22.56 -30.47
N MET A 621 7.00 -22.18 -29.53
CA MET A 621 6.94 -22.81 -28.21
C MET A 621 6.61 -24.30 -28.31
N SER A 622 5.70 -24.70 -29.21
CA SER A 622 5.36 -26.10 -29.43
C SER A 622 6.56 -26.93 -29.93
N GLU A 623 7.40 -26.37 -30.79
CA GLU A 623 8.64 -27.02 -31.26
C GLU A 623 9.67 -27.15 -30.12
N LEU A 624 9.85 -26.11 -29.31
CA LEU A 624 10.73 -26.14 -28.14
C LEU A 624 10.29 -27.21 -27.14
N LEU A 625 9.00 -27.24 -26.79
CA LEU A 625 8.44 -28.17 -25.81
C LEU A 625 8.62 -29.62 -26.25
N ARG A 626 8.45 -29.93 -27.54
CA ARG A 626 8.72 -31.27 -28.10
C ARG A 626 10.18 -31.71 -28.04
N ARG A 627 11.12 -30.80 -27.77
CA ARG A 627 12.54 -31.13 -27.51
C ARG A 627 12.87 -31.17 -26.03
N GLY A 628 11.90 -30.89 -25.16
CA GLY A 628 12.07 -30.78 -23.71
C GLY A 628 12.60 -29.42 -23.26
N LEU A 629 12.51 -28.38 -24.10
CA LEU A 629 12.89 -27.00 -23.79
C LEU A 629 11.64 -26.15 -23.55
N GLY A 630 11.68 -25.23 -22.60
CA GLY A 630 10.59 -24.28 -22.35
C GLY A 630 11.11 -22.88 -22.05
N VAL A 631 10.26 -21.87 -22.29
CA VAL A 631 10.53 -20.47 -21.97
C VAL A 631 9.40 -19.91 -21.09
N HIS A 632 9.75 -19.17 -20.03
CA HIS A 632 8.79 -18.56 -19.10
C HIS A 632 9.16 -17.12 -18.75
N HIS A 633 8.36 -16.17 -19.23
CA HIS A 633 8.42 -14.76 -18.81
C HIS A 633 7.11 -14.04 -19.08
N SER A 634 6.98 -12.80 -18.61
CA SER A 634 5.77 -11.98 -18.74
C SER A 634 5.29 -11.72 -20.18
N GLY A 635 6.21 -11.85 -21.16
CA GLY A 635 5.93 -11.67 -22.59
C GLY A 635 5.31 -12.90 -23.29
N ILE A 636 5.33 -14.07 -22.66
CA ILE A 636 4.68 -15.28 -23.20
C ILE A 636 3.18 -15.23 -22.89
N LEU A 637 2.36 -15.65 -23.86
CA LEU A 637 0.90 -15.76 -23.73
C LEU A 637 0.50 -16.55 -22.47
N PRO A 638 -0.54 -16.12 -21.72
CA PRO A 638 -0.96 -16.79 -20.49
C PRO A 638 -1.16 -18.30 -20.63
N ILE A 639 -1.91 -18.74 -21.64
CA ILE A 639 -2.15 -20.17 -21.90
C ILE A 639 -0.85 -20.95 -22.17
N LEU A 640 0.12 -20.36 -22.88
CA LEU A 640 1.41 -21.00 -23.15
C LEU A 640 2.25 -21.11 -21.89
N LYS A 641 2.24 -20.09 -21.02
CA LYS A 641 2.93 -20.17 -19.73
C LYS A 641 2.38 -21.32 -18.87
N GLU A 642 1.06 -21.44 -18.78
CA GLU A 642 0.42 -22.52 -18.04
C GLU A 642 0.75 -23.89 -18.64
N ILE A 643 0.82 -24.03 -19.97
CA ILE A 643 1.29 -25.26 -20.63
C ILE A 643 2.73 -25.59 -20.22
N VAL A 644 3.64 -24.61 -20.29
CA VAL A 644 5.05 -24.78 -19.94
C VAL A 644 5.18 -25.20 -18.47
N GLU A 645 4.45 -24.53 -17.57
CA GLU A 645 4.38 -24.86 -16.16
C GLU A 645 3.88 -26.31 -15.95
N MET A 646 2.73 -26.67 -16.51
CA MET A 646 2.17 -28.01 -16.34
C MET A 646 3.09 -29.10 -16.88
N LEU A 647 3.74 -28.90 -18.03
CA LEU A 647 4.69 -29.85 -18.59
C LEU A 647 6.00 -29.92 -17.78
N PHE A 648 6.44 -28.81 -17.21
CA PHE A 648 7.59 -28.77 -16.30
C PHE A 648 7.30 -29.54 -15.00
N SER A 649 6.12 -29.36 -14.42
CA SER A 649 5.70 -30.10 -13.21
C SER A 649 5.63 -31.62 -13.43
N ARG A 650 5.29 -32.06 -14.64
CA ARG A 650 5.30 -33.48 -15.05
C ARG A 650 6.70 -34.01 -15.39
N GLY A 651 7.72 -33.16 -15.35
CA GLY A 651 9.09 -33.52 -15.70
C GLY A 651 9.31 -33.74 -17.20
N LEU A 652 8.39 -33.29 -18.07
CA LEU A 652 8.52 -33.40 -19.53
C LEU A 652 9.38 -32.28 -20.12
N VAL A 653 9.32 -31.07 -19.54
CA VAL A 653 10.29 -30.00 -19.82
C VAL A 653 11.53 -30.24 -18.96
N LYS A 654 12.66 -30.48 -19.61
CA LYS A 654 13.95 -30.78 -18.94
C LYS A 654 14.79 -29.53 -18.73
N VAL A 655 14.65 -28.51 -19.58
CA VAL A 655 15.35 -27.22 -19.46
C VAL A 655 14.33 -26.10 -19.60
N LEU A 656 14.25 -25.24 -18.60
CA LEU A 656 13.35 -24.09 -18.58
C LEU A 656 14.17 -22.79 -18.50
N PHE A 657 14.08 -21.93 -19.51
CA PHE A 657 14.60 -20.56 -19.45
C PHE A 657 13.54 -19.65 -18.85
N ALA A 658 13.82 -19.04 -17.71
CA ALA A 658 12.83 -18.27 -16.96
C ALA A 658 13.35 -16.91 -16.48
N THR A 659 12.46 -15.93 -16.39
CA THR A 659 12.73 -14.69 -15.64
C THR A 659 12.45 -14.88 -14.14
N GLU A 660 12.87 -13.92 -13.32
CA GLU A 660 12.66 -13.90 -11.85
C GLU A 660 11.22 -14.18 -11.42
N THR A 661 10.22 -13.73 -12.19
CA THR A 661 8.80 -13.97 -11.92
C THR A 661 8.43 -15.43 -11.74
N PHE A 662 9.17 -16.36 -12.34
CA PHE A 662 8.96 -17.79 -12.15
C PHE A 662 9.32 -18.25 -10.73
N ALA A 663 10.39 -17.70 -10.15
CA ALA A 663 10.80 -17.99 -8.78
C ALA A 663 9.81 -17.47 -7.75
N MET A 664 8.99 -16.50 -8.13
CA MET A 664 7.98 -15.90 -7.26
C MET A 664 6.61 -16.59 -7.36
N GLY A 665 6.20 -16.96 -8.57
CA GLY A 665 4.78 -17.16 -8.88
C GLY A 665 4.27 -18.59 -8.88
N VAL A 666 5.13 -19.61 -8.77
CA VAL A 666 4.70 -21.00 -8.98
C VAL A 666 5.51 -21.98 -8.13
N ASN A 667 4.84 -22.98 -7.53
CA ASN A 667 5.52 -24.03 -6.77
C ASN A 667 6.06 -25.13 -7.69
N MET A 668 7.19 -24.87 -8.37
CA MET A 668 7.81 -25.83 -9.30
C MET A 668 9.30 -26.05 -8.98
N PRO A 669 9.62 -27.02 -8.12
CA PRO A 669 11.00 -27.34 -7.79
C PRO A 669 11.71 -28.07 -8.95
N ALA A 670 12.94 -27.67 -9.21
CA ALA A 670 13.84 -28.25 -10.20
C ALA A 670 14.96 -29.01 -9.47
N ARG A 671 15.63 -29.94 -10.17
CA ARG A 671 16.84 -30.58 -9.59
C ARG A 671 18.00 -29.60 -9.55
N THR A 672 18.14 -28.81 -10.62
CA THR A 672 19.22 -27.82 -10.78
C THR A 672 18.66 -26.43 -11.08
N VAL A 673 19.27 -25.39 -10.50
CA VAL A 673 19.04 -23.98 -10.85
C VAL A 673 20.33 -23.40 -11.41
N VAL A 674 20.25 -22.66 -12.51
CA VAL A 674 21.37 -22.01 -13.18
C VAL A 674 21.09 -20.51 -13.25
N PHE A 675 22.07 -19.70 -12.88
CA PHE A 675 22.05 -18.25 -13.04
C PHE A 675 22.87 -17.86 -14.27
N ASP A 676 22.22 -17.21 -15.26
CA ASP A 676 22.89 -16.68 -16.45
C ASP A 676 23.85 -15.54 -16.13
N SER A 677 23.47 -14.73 -15.14
CA SER A 677 24.16 -13.54 -14.65
C SER A 677 23.87 -13.37 -13.16
N MET A 678 24.73 -12.65 -12.45
CA MET A 678 24.45 -12.18 -11.07
C MET A 678 23.95 -10.74 -11.03
N ARG A 679 23.88 -10.06 -12.18
CA ARG A 679 23.44 -8.67 -12.30
C ARG A 679 22.11 -8.60 -13.04
N LYS A 680 21.19 -7.77 -12.55
CA LYS A 680 19.91 -7.46 -13.19
C LYS A 680 19.71 -5.96 -13.34
N HIS A 681 18.81 -5.57 -14.24
CA HIS A 681 18.38 -4.18 -14.41
C HIS A 681 17.16 -3.95 -13.50
N ASP A 682 17.22 -2.94 -12.63
CA ASP A 682 16.12 -2.61 -11.71
C ASP A 682 15.15 -1.55 -12.26
N GLY A 683 15.34 -1.12 -13.51
CA GLY A 683 14.60 -0.04 -14.14
C GLY A 683 15.42 1.23 -14.30
N SER A 684 16.41 1.44 -13.42
CA SER A 684 17.31 2.59 -13.45
C SER A 684 18.74 2.19 -13.81
N THR A 685 19.28 1.16 -13.16
CA THR A 685 20.68 0.77 -13.26
C THR A 685 20.85 -0.75 -13.23
N PHE A 686 22.02 -1.21 -13.66
CA PHE A 686 22.41 -2.61 -13.48
C PHE A 686 23.05 -2.80 -12.11
N ARG A 687 22.37 -3.54 -11.23
CA ARG A 687 22.83 -3.89 -9.89
C ARG A 687 22.99 -5.40 -9.73
N ASP A 688 23.72 -5.78 -8.69
CA ASP A 688 23.83 -7.19 -8.29
C ASP A 688 22.53 -7.66 -7.61
N LEU A 689 22.30 -8.97 -7.64
CA LEU A 689 21.16 -9.59 -6.96
C LEU A 689 21.28 -9.40 -5.45
N LEU A 690 20.16 -9.05 -4.82
CA LEU A 690 20.07 -9.01 -3.38
C LEU A 690 20.06 -10.44 -2.81
N PRO A 691 20.51 -10.65 -1.56
CA PRO A 691 20.55 -11.98 -0.96
C PRO A 691 19.17 -12.65 -0.92
N GLY A 692 18.10 -11.90 -0.66
CA GLY A 692 16.72 -12.42 -0.68
C GLY A 692 16.29 -12.94 -2.06
N GLU A 693 16.54 -12.15 -3.12
CA GLU A 693 16.25 -12.52 -4.51
C GLU A 693 17.00 -13.78 -4.91
N TYR A 694 18.28 -13.85 -4.55
CA TYR A 694 19.13 -15.02 -4.79
C TYR A 694 18.60 -16.26 -4.09
N VAL A 695 18.33 -16.18 -2.78
CA VAL A 695 17.83 -17.31 -1.98
C VAL A 695 16.49 -17.82 -2.50
N GLN A 696 15.61 -16.94 -2.97
CA GLN A 696 14.31 -17.35 -3.51
C GLN A 696 14.44 -18.09 -4.84
N MET A 697 15.30 -17.60 -5.75
CA MET A 697 15.59 -18.26 -7.03
C MET A 697 16.37 -19.58 -6.84
N ALA A 698 17.47 -19.54 -6.09
CA ALA A 698 18.28 -20.71 -5.77
C ALA A 698 17.46 -21.76 -5.01
N GLY A 699 16.48 -21.30 -4.21
CA GLY A 699 15.57 -22.15 -3.47
C GLY A 699 14.64 -23.01 -4.34
N ARG A 700 14.57 -22.77 -5.65
CA ARG A 700 13.85 -23.67 -6.55
C ARG A 700 14.65 -24.95 -6.85
N ALA A 701 15.92 -25.03 -6.49
CA ALA A 701 16.71 -26.26 -6.60
C ALA A 701 16.40 -27.25 -5.47
N GLY A 702 16.44 -28.54 -5.80
CA GLY A 702 16.22 -29.66 -4.88
C GLY A 702 14.74 -29.98 -4.71
N ARG A 703 14.30 -31.14 -5.23
CA ARG A 703 12.92 -31.62 -5.09
C ARG A 703 12.80 -32.47 -3.82
N ARG A 704 11.97 -32.01 -2.86
CA ARG A 704 11.70 -32.72 -1.60
C ARG A 704 11.22 -34.15 -1.89
N GLY A 705 11.87 -35.14 -1.27
CA GLY A 705 11.57 -36.56 -1.43
C GLY A 705 12.15 -37.24 -2.68
N LEU A 706 12.72 -36.48 -3.64
CA LEU A 706 13.32 -37.03 -4.86
C LEU A 706 14.83 -36.82 -4.92
N ASP A 707 15.31 -35.64 -4.54
CA ASP A 707 16.72 -35.27 -4.63
C ASP A 707 17.33 -35.13 -3.22
N PRO A 708 18.52 -35.71 -2.95
CA PRO A 708 19.20 -35.58 -1.66
C PRO A 708 19.81 -34.18 -1.46
N THR A 709 20.30 -33.58 -2.54
CA THR A 709 20.85 -32.22 -2.59
C THR A 709 20.36 -31.50 -3.84
N GLY A 710 20.13 -30.19 -3.74
CA GLY A 710 19.81 -29.33 -4.87
C GLY A 710 21.08 -28.68 -5.43
N THR A 711 21.22 -28.65 -6.76
CA THR A 711 22.40 -28.07 -7.41
C THR A 711 22.12 -26.64 -7.87
N VAL A 712 22.97 -25.69 -7.51
CA VAL A 712 22.90 -24.29 -7.96
C VAL A 712 24.18 -23.93 -8.72
N ILE A 713 24.06 -23.34 -9.90
CA ILE A 713 25.21 -23.05 -10.79
C ILE A 713 25.18 -21.60 -11.21
N LEU A 714 26.30 -20.88 -11.10
CA LEU A 714 26.48 -19.55 -11.67
C LEU A 714 27.36 -19.63 -12.91
N LEU A 715 26.87 -19.10 -14.03
CA LEU A 715 27.61 -19.08 -15.29
C LEU A 715 28.67 -17.97 -15.30
N CYS A 716 29.94 -18.35 -15.38
CA CYS A 716 31.05 -17.42 -15.55
C CYS A 716 31.35 -17.19 -17.04
N LYS A 717 30.43 -16.53 -17.77
CA LYS A 717 30.60 -16.25 -19.21
C LYS A 717 31.83 -15.37 -19.47
N GLY A 718 31.91 -14.24 -18.77
CA GLY A 718 33.05 -13.30 -18.79
C GLY A 718 34.10 -13.62 -17.72
N ARG A 719 34.52 -12.59 -16.96
CA ARG A 719 35.38 -12.77 -15.78
C ARG A 719 34.63 -13.49 -14.66
N VAL A 720 35.36 -14.22 -13.82
CA VAL A 720 34.80 -14.74 -12.56
C VAL A 720 34.44 -13.53 -11.67
N PRO A 721 33.21 -13.46 -11.11
CA PRO A 721 32.84 -12.39 -10.20
C PRO A 721 33.75 -12.29 -9.00
N GLU A 722 33.85 -11.12 -8.37
CA GLU A 722 34.69 -10.97 -7.18
C GLU A 722 34.14 -11.79 -6.00
N MET A 723 35.04 -12.38 -5.22
CA MET A 723 34.68 -13.20 -4.07
C MET A 723 33.82 -12.42 -3.05
N ALA A 724 34.08 -11.13 -2.86
CA ALA A 724 33.32 -10.29 -1.94
C ALA A 724 31.84 -10.16 -2.36
N ASP A 725 31.58 -9.99 -3.66
CA ASP A 725 30.23 -9.87 -4.20
C ASP A 725 29.49 -11.20 -4.13
N LEU A 726 30.18 -12.32 -4.43
CA LEU A 726 29.63 -13.67 -4.27
C LEU A 726 29.27 -13.95 -2.80
N HIS A 727 30.17 -13.63 -1.88
CA HIS A 727 29.93 -13.83 -0.45
C HIS A 727 28.75 -12.97 0.04
N ARG A 728 28.66 -11.71 -0.41
CA ARG A 728 27.52 -10.83 -0.08
C ARG A 728 26.21 -11.38 -0.63
N MET A 729 26.17 -11.84 -1.88
CA MET A 729 24.96 -12.35 -2.51
C MET A 729 24.50 -13.69 -1.90
N MET A 730 25.43 -14.61 -1.63
CA MET A 730 25.10 -16.00 -1.22
C MET A 730 24.93 -16.15 0.29
N MET A 731 25.74 -15.44 1.09
CA MET A 731 25.77 -15.54 2.56
C MET A 731 25.29 -14.26 3.25
N GLY A 732 24.87 -13.25 2.47
CA GLY A 732 24.34 -12.00 3.02
C GLY A 732 23.01 -12.19 3.72
N LYS A 733 22.68 -11.26 4.60
CA LYS A 733 21.37 -11.22 5.25
C LYS A 733 20.29 -10.84 4.22
N PRO A 734 19.14 -11.55 4.17
CA PRO A 734 18.00 -11.12 3.37
C PRO A 734 17.54 -9.71 3.75
N SER A 735 16.84 -9.04 2.83
CA SER A 735 16.22 -7.74 3.11
C SER A 735 15.24 -7.85 4.26
N GLN A 736 15.25 -6.85 5.15
CA GLN A 736 14.23 -6.68 6.17
C GLN A 736 12.88 -6.35 5.51
N LEU A 737 11.79 -6.73 6.17
CA LEU A 737 10.47 -6.22 5.84
C LEU A 737 10.45 -4.72 6.11
N GLN A 738 10.08 -3.93 5.10
CA GLN A 738 9.98 -2.48 5.17
C GLN A 738 8.60 -2.07 4.66
N SER A 739 7.97 -1.13 5.37
CA SER A 739 6.68 -0.58 4.96
C SER A 739 6.83 0.07 3.58
N GLN A 740 5.84 -0.18 2.72
CA GLN A 740 5.67 0.54 1.45
C GLN A 740 4.42 1.41 1.50
N PHE A 741 3.88 1.65 2.69
CA PHE A 741 2.66 2.42 2.90
C PHE A 741 2.79 3.81 2.27
N ARG A 742 1.83 4.15 1.41
CA ARG A 742 1.72 5.45 0.78
C ARG A 742 0.25 5.86 0.75
N LEU A 743 0.02 7.16 0.84
CA LEU A 743 -1.33 7.69 0.74
C LEU A 743 -1.80 7.61 -0.72
N THR A 744 -2.96 7.02 -0.94
CA THR A 744 -3.65 7.06 -2.24
C THR A 744 -4.92 7.91 -2.12
N TYR A 745 -5.33 8.58 -3.20
CA TYR A 745 -6.55 9.39 -3.15
C TYR A 745 -7.77 8.50 -2.90
N THR A 746 -7.79 7.30 -3.48
CA THR A 746 -8.82 6.29 -3.24
C THR A 746 -8.94 5.92 -1.75
N MET A 747 -7.81 5.71 -1.06
CA MET A 747 -7.82 5.44 0.38
C MET A 747 -8.38 6.63 1.17
N ILE A 748 -7.87 7.84 0.92
CA ILE A 748 -8.32 9.06 1.60
C ILE A 748 -9.84 9.24 1.42
N LEU A 749 -10.35 9.14 0.20
CA LEU A 749 -11.77 9.31 -0.10
C LEU A 749 -12.65 8.22 0.52
N ASN A 750 -12.18 6.97 0.56
CA ASN A 750 -12.92 5.88 1.20
C ASN A 750 -13.04 6.06 2.71
N LEU A 751 -12.02 6.62 3.36
CA LEU A 751 -12.00 6.89 4.78
C LEU A 751 -12.77 8.15 5.15
N LEU A 752 -12.62 9.24 4.39
CA LEU A 752 -13.39 10.49 4.58
C LEU A 752 -14.90 10.30 4.37
N ARG A 753 -15.32 9.20 3.75
CA ARG A 753 -16.75 8.84 3.64
C ARG A 753 -17.34 8.34 4.96
N VAL A 754 -16.50 7.92 5.90
CA VAL A 754 -16.90 7.25 7.14
C VAL A 754 -16.32 8.02 8.32
N ASP A 755 -17.14 8.89 8.93
CA ASP A 755 -16.68 9.84 9.97
C ASP A 755 -16.02 9.20 11.19
N ALA A 756 -16.43 7.97 11.52
CA ALA A 756 -15.88 7.23 12.65
C ALA A 756 -14.47 6.68 12.39
N LEU A 757 -13.99 6.62 11.14
CA LEU A 757 -12.74 5.97 10.76
C LEU A 757 -11.77 6.99 10.11
N ARG A 758 -10.99 7.66 10.96
CA ARG A 758 -10.11 8.76 10.55
C ARG A 758 -8.89 8.27 9.77
N VAL A 759 -8.45 9.06 8.79
CA VAL A 759 -7.25 8.77 7.99
C VAL A 759 -6.00 8.74 8.88
N GLU A 760 -5.96 9.61 9.88
CA GLU A 760 -4.88 9.69 10.86
C GLU A 760 -4.76 8.41 11.69
N ASP A 761 -5.88 7.75 12.01
CA ASP A 761 -5.85 6.49 12.75
C ASP A 761 -5.31 5.34 11.90
N MET A 762 -5.56 5.37 10.58
CA MET A 762 -4.94 4.45 9.65
C MET A 762 -3.44 4.71 9.48
N MET A 763 -3.02 5.98 9.40
CA MET A 763 -1.59 6.35 9.34
C MET A 763 -0.84 5.95 10.62
N LYS A 764 -1.40 6.22 11.81
CA LYS A 764 -0.81 5.80 13.11
C LYS A 764 -0.54 4.31 13.18
N ARG A 765 -1.34 3.52 12.47
CA ARG A 765 -1.31 2.06 12.46
C ARG A 765 -0.48 1.47 11.34
N SER A 766 0.09 2.29 10.45
CA SER A 766 1.00 1.83 9.41
C SER A 766 2.26 1.21 10.03
N PHE A 767 2.91 0.33 9.27
CA PHE A 767 4.16 -0.28 9.74
C PHE A 767 5.32 0.74 9.78
N SER A 768 5.25 1.82 8.99
CA SER A 768 6.27 2.89 9.00
C SER A 768 6.33 3.67 10.32
N GLU A 769 5.18 3.88 10.97
CA GLU A 769 5.08 4.61 12.25
C GLU A 769 5.39 3.75 13.46
N PHE A 770 5.49 2.42 13.27
CA PHE A 770 5.66 1.46 14.35
C PHE A 770 6.87 1.73 15.26
N PRO A 771 8.09 2.03 14.75
CA PRO A 771 9.24 2.29 15.60
C PRO A 771 9.05 3.51 16.51
N SER A 772 8.44 4.59 15.99
CA SER A 772 8.14 5.82 16.74
C SER A 772 7.11 5.54 17.86
N ARG A 773 6.10 4.72 17.55
CA ARG A 773 4.98 4.45 18.45
C ARG A 773 5.24 3.35 19.47
N LYS A 774 6.26 2.51 19.28
CA LYS A 774 6.62 1.48 20.25
C LYS A 774 6.83 2.06 21.66
N ASP A 775 7.34 3.29 21.72
CA ASP A 775 7.65 4.03 22.95
C ASP A 775 6.49 4.90 23.46
N SER A 776 5.29 4.85 22.86
CA SER A 776 4.16 5.73 23.25
C SER A 776 3.80 5.60 24.74
N LYS A 777 3.74 4.37 25.27
CA LYS A 777 3.50 4.16 26.71
C LYS A 777 4.62 4.70 27.59
N ALA A 778 5.87 4.61 27.12
CA ALA A 778 7.00 5.19 27.84
C ALA A 778 6.94 6.72 27.82
N HIS A 779 6.52 7.32 26.70
CA HIS A 779 6.27 8.76 26.60
C HIS A 779 5.10 9.22 27.49
N GLU A 780 4.00 8.47 27.55
CA GLU A 780 2.86 8.76 28.45
C GLU A 780 3.29 8.71 29.92
N GLN A 781 4.07 7.69 30.31
CA GLN A 781 4.62 7.57 31.67
C GLN A 781 5.59 8.71 31.97
N ALA A 782 6.53 9.00 31.08
CA ALA A 782 7.47 10.11 31.24
C ALA A 782 6.74 11.46 31.34
N LEU A 783 5.66 11.65 30.58
CA LEU A 783 4.84 12.85 30.63
C LEU A 783 4.07 12.95 31.95
N ALA A 784 3.55 11.85 32.48
CA ALA A 784 2.91 11.81 33.80
C ALA A 784 3.92 12.16 34.91
N ASP A 785 5.13 11.60 34.85
CA ASP A 785 6.22 11.87 35.79
C ASP A 785 6.69 13.34 35.73
N LEU A 786 6.87 13.89 34.52
CA LEU A 786 7.24 15.29 34.33
C LEU A 786 6.13 16.25 34.77
N THR A 787 4.86 15.90 34.54
CA THR A 787 3.71 16.69 35.03
C THR A 787 3.72 16.76 36.56
N LYS A 788 4.00 15.64 37.23
CA LYS A 788 4.13 15.59 38.69
C LYS A 788 5.32 16.41 39.18
N ARG A 789 6.47 16.32 38.49
CA ARG A 789 7.66 17.10 38.83
C ARG A 789 7.43 18.60 38.65
N LEU A 790 6.74 19.00 37.58
CA LEU A 790 6.37 20.40 37.32
C LEU A 790 5.46 20.96 38.41
N GLY A 791 4.50 20.15 38.90
CA GLY A 791 3.60 20.54 39.99
C GLY A 791 4.28 20.61 41.36
N ALA A 792 5.45 19.98 41.54
CA ALA A 792 6.24 20.03 42.77
C ALA A 792 7.25 21.19 42.83
N LEU A 793 7.54 21.83 41.69
CA LEU A 793 8.45 22.98 41.62
C LEU A 793 7.78 24.25 42.15
N GLU A 794 8.52 25.02 42.94
CA GLU A 794 8.09 26.35 43.39
C GLU A 794 7.97 27.31 42.20
N GLU A 795 6.93 28.16 42.21
CA GLU A 795 6.77 29.19 41.19
C GLU A 795 7.86 30.26 41.29
N PRO A 796 8.49 30.67 40.17
CA PRO A 796 9.49 31.73 40.18
C PRO A 796 8.84 33.08 40.47
N ASP A 797 9.53 33.91 41.25
CA ASP A 797 9.09 35.27 41.55
C ASP A 797 9.31 36.17 40.32
N VAL A 798 8.20 36.54 39.67
CA VAL A 798 8.17 37.41 38.48
C VAL A 798 7.56 38.78 38.80
N THR A 799 7.73 39.25 40.05
CA THR A 799 7.15 40.54 40.47
C THR A 799 8.19 41.66 40.51
N GLY A 800 7.71 42.90 40.35
CA GLY A 800 8.54 44.11 40.45
C GLY A 800 9.64 44.17 39.39
N GLN A 801 10.89 44.23 39.82
CA GLN A 801 12.05 44.27 38.91
C GLN A 801 12.26 42.97 38.12
N LEU A 802 11.63 41.85 38.51
CA LEU A 802 11.73 40.55 37.83
C LEU A 802 10.56 40.31 36.86
N ALA A 803 9.75 41.32 36.58
CA ALA A 803 8.56 41.19 35.72
C ALA A 803 8.89 40.70 34.31
N ASP A 804 10.03 41.12 33.75
CA ASP A 804 10.50 40.76 32.42
C ASP A 804 11.38 39.49 32.40
N LEU A 805 11.47 38.75 33.52
CA LEU A 805 12.27 37.52 33.60
C LEU A 805 11.82 36.43 32.61
N PRO A 806 10.50 36.16 32.39
CA PRO A 806 10.04 35.21 31.40
C PRO A 806 10.43 35.60 29.96
N GLU A 807 10.24 36.86 29.59
CA GLU A 807 10.63 37.36 28.28
C GLU A 807 12.14 37.30 28.11
N TYR A 808 12.91 37.70 29.13
CA TYR A 808 14.37 37.61 29.12
C TYR A 808 14.86 36.18 28.86
N TYR A 809 14.28 35.19 29.55
CA TYR A 809 14.59 33.78 29.34
C TYR A 809 14.32 33.36 27.89
N SER A 810 13.14 33.72 27.35
CA SER A 810 12.77 33.39 25.96
C SER A 810 13.73 34.01 24.94
N TRP A 811 14.13 35.27 25.13
CA TRP A 811 15.07 35.96 24.24
C TRP A 811 16.46 35.34 24.31
N ALA A 812 16.94 35.00 25.51
CA ALA A 812 18.25 34.37 25.72
C ALA A 812 18.32 32.99 25.07
N GLU A 813 17.28 32.17 25.20
CA GLU A 813 17.19 30.85 24.57
C GLU A 813 17.12 30.97 23.04
N GLU A 814 16.24 31.84 22.50
CA GLU A 814 16.09 32.07 21.06
C GLU A 814 17.39 32.61 20.43
N LEU A 815 18.10 33.52 21.12
CA LEU A 815 19.39 34.04 20.65
C LEU A 815 20.43 32.92 20.57
N THR A 816 20.51 32.08 21.59
CA THR A 816 21.46 30.96 21.65
C THR A 816 21.18 29.93 20.55
N GLU A 817 19.92 29.57 20.33
CA GLU A 817 19.51 28.67 19.24
C GLU A 817 19.84 29.27 17.86
N THR A 818 19.55 30.56 17.65
CA THR A 818 19.83 31.28 16.40
C THR A 818 21.33 31.37 16.13
N GLN A 819 22.14 31.74 17.12
CA GLN A 819 23.60 31.79 17.01
C GLN A 819 24.20 30.41 16.68
N ASN A 820 23.72 29.35 17.32
CA ASN A 820 24.16 27.97 17.04
C ASN A 820 23.78 27.52 15.62
N MET A 821 22.57 27.84 15.15
CA MET A 821 22.13 27.54 13.79
C MET A 821 23.00 28.25 12.75
N ILE A 822 23.26 29.55 12.94
CA ILE A 822 24.14 30.33 12.06
C ILE A 822 25.55 29.73 12.07
N GLN A 823 26.08 29.38 13.24
CA GLN A 823 27.42 28.80 13.36
C GLN A 823 27.55 27.44 12.66
N ARG A 824 26.54 26.57 12.75
CA ARG A 824 26.51 25.31 11.98
C ARG A 824 26.55 25.57 10.48
N ARG A 825 25.74 26.52 9.98
CA ARG A 825 25.73 26.90 8.56
C ARG A 825 27.07 27.47 8.09
N ILE A 826 27.75 28.25 8.93
CA ILE A 826 29.10 28.73 8.66
C ILE A 826 30.06 27.55 8.50
N MET A 827 30.01 26.57 9.41
CA MET A 827 30.91 25.40 9.39
C MET A 827 30.61 24.41 8.26
N GLU A 828 29.37 24.35 7.77
CA GLU A 828 28.99 23.59 6.57
C GLU A 828 29.43 24.29 5.28
N SER A 829 29.61 25.61 5.32
CA SER A 829 29.95 26.39 4.14
C SER A 829 31.41 26.28 3.72
N VAL A 830 31.64 26.30 2.41
CA VAL A 830 32.99 26.28 1.83
C VAL A 830 33.80 27.53 2.25
N ASN A 831 33.15 28.69 2.35
CA ASN A 831 33.81 29.95 2.71
C ASN A 831 34.15 30.00 4.21
N GLY A 832 33.25 29.53 5.08
CA GLY A 832 33.53 29.38 6.51
C GLY A 832 34.72 28.47 6.75
N LEU A 833 34.73 27.28 6.13
CA LEU A 833 35.85 26.34 6.23
C LEU A 833 37.17 26.87 5.65
N LYS A 834 37.13 27.73 4.62
CA LYS A 834 38.32 28.41 4.08
C LYS A 834 38.86 29.50 5.01
N SER A 835 37.98 30.15 5.77
CA SER A 835 38.38 31.24 6.67
C SER A 835 39.16 30.74 7.92
N LEU A 836 38.94 29.48 8.30
CA LEU A 836 39.70 28.73 9.32
C LEU A 836 41.08 28.28 8.80
N SER A 837 41.94 29.24 8.46
CA SER A 837 43.30 29.00 8.00
C SER A 837 44.33 29.07 9.14
N VAL A 838 45.53 28.53 8.92
CA VAL A 838 46.67 28.69 9.85
C VAL A 838 46.90 30.18 10.15
N GLY A 839 47.08 30.50 11.43
CA GLY A 839 47.22 31.86 11.96
C GLY A 839 45.90 32.58 12.26
N ARG A 840 44.74 32.05 11.86
CA ARG A 840 43.43 32.63 12.19
C ARG A 840 43.20 32.57 13.70
N VAL A 841 42.75 33.69 14.28
CA VAL A 841 42.30 33.74 15.67
C VAL A 841 40.82 33.33 15.75
N VAL A 842 40.49 32.47 16.70
CA VAL A 842 39.15 31.94 16.94
C VAL A 842 38.78 32.06 18.41
N VAL A 843 37.49 32.18 18.69
CA VAL A 843 36.95 32.03 20.04
C VAL A 843 36.57 30.57 20.23
N VAL A 844 37.15 29.93 21.25
CA VAL A 844 36.97 28.51 21.57
C VAL A 844 35.95 28.39 22.71
N LYS A 845 34.94 27.54 22.51
CA LYS A 845 33.93 27.20 23.51
C LYS A 845 33.70 25.69 23.51
N ASN A 846 34.22 25.01 24.51
CA ASN A 846 34.02 23.57 24.75
C ASN A 846 34.00 23.29 26.26
N GLU A 847 33.98 22.01 26.67
CA GLU A 847 33.94 21.63 28.10
C GLU A 847 35.17 22.10 28.90
N GLU A 848 36.32 22.29 28.25
CA GLU A 848 37.59 22.65 28.90
C GLU A 848 37.91 24.16 28.83
N HIS A 849 37.37 24.86 27.84
CA HIS A 849 37.69 26.24 27.50
C HIS A 849 36.42 27.04 27.26
N HIS A 850 36.15 28.03 28.12
CA HIS A 850 34.98 28.90 28.01
C HIS A 850 35.36 30.27 27.42
N ASN A 851 34.95 30.53 26.17
CA ASN A 851 35.25 31.77 25.44
C ASN A 851 36.74 32.16 25.43
N ALA A 852 37.63 31.17 25.33
CA ALA A 852 39.07 31.39 25.28
C ALA A 852 39.52 31.75 23.86
N LEU A 853 40.48 32.68 23.73
CA LEU A 853 41.09 32.95 22.43
C LEU A 853 42.09 31.86 22.08
N GLY A 854 42.00 31.37 20.85
CA GLY A 854 42.98 30.46 20.27
C GLY A 854 43.45 30.90 18.88
N VAL A 855 44.64 30.44 18.49
CA VAL A 855 45.18 30.62 17.14
C VAL A 855 45.38 29.27 16.46
N ILE A 856 44.84 29.11 15.25
CA ILE A 856 44.94 27.86 14.49
C ILE A 856 46.39 27.65 14.04
N LEU A 857 46.97 26.52 14.40
CA LEU A 857 48.34 26.12 14.06
C LEU A 857 48.37 25.22 12.82
N GLN A 858 47.38 24.33 12.68
CA GLN A 858 47.30 23.36 11.58
C GLN A 858 45.85 22.96 11.32
N VAL A 859 45.53 22.65 10.05
CA VAL A 859 44.24 22.14 9.60
C VAL A 859 44.42 20.78 8.96
N SER A 860 43.65 19.76 9.37
CA SER A 860 43.73 18.42 8.79
C SER A 860 43.16 18.35 7.38
N SER A 861 43.68 17.46 6.53
CA SER A 861 43.25 17.29 5.13
C SER A 861 41.96 16.47 4.93
N ASN A 862 41.45 15.76 5.95
CA ASN A 862 40.26 14.92 5.81
C ASN A 862 38.98 15.77 5.70
N SER A 863 38.17 15.57 4.67
CA SER A 863 36.96 16.36 4.41
C SER A 863 35.78 16.02 5.33
N THR A 864 35.67 14.77 5.79
CA THR A 864 34.55 14.30 6.62
C THR A 864 34.76 14.50 8.13
N SER A 865 36.00 14.73 8.57
CA SER A 865 36.36 14.95 9.98
C SER A 865 37.49 15.97 10.11
N ARG A 866 37.23 17.23 9.77
CA ARG A 866 38.25 18.29 9.85
C ARG A 866 38.56 18.62 11.31
N VAL A 867 39.83 18.49 11.69
CA VAL A 867 40.35 18.84 13.00
C VAL A 867 41.28 20.05 12.88
N PHE A 868 41.12 21.00 13.79
CA PHE A 868 41.90 22.23 13.88
C PHE A 868 42.82 22.19 15.10
N THR A 869 44.11 21.97 14.89
CA THR A 869 45.09 22.05 15.97
C THR A 869 45.31 23.51 16.32
N THR A 870 44.98 23.91 17.55
CA THR A 870 44.85 25.31 17.95
C THR A 870 45.60 25.54 19.26
N LEU A 871 46.41 26.60 19.34
CA LEU A 871 47.00 27.08 20.59
C LEU A 871 45.94 27.92 21.32
N VAL A 872 45.52 27.52 22.51
CA VAL A 872 44.44 28.15 23.29
C VAL A 872 45.00 28.73 24.59
N LEU A 873 44.54 29.92 24.98
CA LEU A 873 44.83 30.52 26.28
C LEU A 873 44.12 29.74 27.40
N CYS A 874 44.84 29.44 28.49
CA CYS A 874 44.25 28.79 29.67
C CYS A 874 44.95 29.21 30.97
N ASP A 875 44.30 28.97 32.10
CA ASP A 875 44.95 29.07 33.40
C ASP A 875 45.91 27.91 33.64
N LYS A 876 46.89 28.16 34.49
CA LYS A 876 47.78 27.11 35.00
C LYS A 876 46.94 26.11 35.81
N PRO A 877 46.99 24.79 35.51
CA PRO A 877 46.23 23.82 36.27
C PRO A 877 46.69 23.86 37.73
N VAL A 878 45.80 24.31 38.61
CA VAL A 878 46.02 24.24 40.05
C VAL A 878 46.13 22.75 40.38
N VAL A 879 47.32 22.30 40.79
CA VAL A 879 47.52 20.97 41.38
C VAL A 879 46.86 21.00 42.75
N SER A 880 45.53 20.88 42.76
CA SER A 880 44.73 20.58 43.93
C SER A 880 44.55 19.07 43.97
N ASP A 881 45.14 18.41 44.97
CA ASP A 881 44.93 16.98 45.28
C ASP A 881 43.52 16.69 45.86
N ASN A 882 42.61 17.68 45.85
CA ASN A 882 41.25 17.50 46.34
C ASN A 882 40.20 17.77 45.24
N PRO A 883 39.49 16.75 44.73
CA PRO A 883 38.38 16.91 43.80
C PRO A 883 37.11 17.54 44.44
N ARG A 884 37.21 18.06 45.67
CA ARG A 884 36.10 18.65 46.45
C ARG A 884 36.13 20.17 46.53
N ASP A 885 37.18 20.84 46.06
CA ASP A 885 37.30 22.31 46.08
C ASP A 885 36.89 23.00 44.77
N LYS A 886 36.36 22.26 43.79
CA LYS A 886 35.49 22.88 42.80
C LYS A 886 34.17 23.19 43.53
N GLY A 887 34.06 24.40 44.08
CA GLY A 887 32.77 24.94 44.52
C GLY A 887 31.72 24.67 43.44
N PRO A 888 30.43 24.51 43.80
CA PRO A 888 29.39 24.21 42.82
C PRO A 888 29.57 25.23 41.70
N ALA A 889 29.85 24.74 40.48
CA ALA A 889 29.96 25.61 39.31
C ALA A 889 28.73 26.50 39.38
N THR A 890 28.93 27.79 39.63
CA THR A 890 27.84 28.74 39.78
C THR A 890 26.96 28.51 38.56
N PRO A 891 25.70 28.09 38.73
CA PRO A 891 24.89 27.66 37.60
C PRO A 891 24.97 28.78 36.58
N ASP A 892 25.48 28.49 35.38
CA ASP A 892 25.68 29.48 34.32
C ASP A 892 24.34 30.16 34.05
N VAL A 893 24.13 31.30 34.70
CA VAL A 893 23.02 32.20 34.45
C VAL A 893 23.57 33.15 33.39
N PRO A 894 23.09 33.03 32.14
CA PRO A 894 23.65 33.81 31.06
C PRO A 894 23.33 35.29 31.31
N HIS A 895 24.35 36.07 31.65
CA HIS A 895 24.23 37.52 31.77
C HIS A 895 24.21 38.12 30.35
N PRO A 896 23.60 39.31 30.11
CA PRO A 896 23.64 39.97 28.80
C PRO A 896 25.05 40.06 28.20
N ASP A 897 26.06 40.28 29.04
CA ASP A 897 27.46 40.37 28.60
C ASP A 897 28.03 39.05 28.06
N ASP A 898 27.50 37.91 28.53
CA ASP A 898 27.92 36.57 28.10
C ASP A 898 27.16 36.07 26.85
N LEU A 899 25.96 36.62 26.61
CA LEU A 899 25.09 36.27 25.47
C LEU A 899 25.39 37.09 24.21
N ILE A 900 25.65 38.39 24.39
CA ILE A 900 25.79 39.36 23.30
C ILE A 900 27.26 39.56 22.94
N GLY A 901 28.15 39.35 23.91
CA GLY A 901 29.59 39.39 23.74
C GLY A 901 30.20 38.01 24.02
N PHE A 902 31.35 37.74 23.40
CA PHE A 902 32.22 36.71 23.91
C PHE A 902 33.01 37.34 25.05
N LYS A 903 32.45 37.44 26.26
CA LYS A 903 33.24 37.85 27.42
C LYS A 903 34.45 36.92 27.49
N LEU A 904 35.60 37.45 27.07
CA LEU A 904 36.75 36.61 26.78
C LEU A 904 37.36 36.16 28.08
N PHE A 905 37.80 34.90 28.10
CA PHE A 905 38.62 34.40 29.19
C PHE A 905 39.88 35.27 29.36
N LEU A 906 40.02 35.87 30.53
CA LEU A 906 41.18 36.62 30.99
C LEU A 906 41.75 35.88 32.20
N PRO A 907 43.00 35.39 32.14
CA PRO A 907 43.59 34.63 33.23
C PRO A 907 43.75 35.50 34.49
N GLU A 908 43.28 35.01 35.64
CA GLU A 908 43.40 35.70 36.94
C GLU A 908 44.82 35.55 37.55
N GLY A 909 45.69 34.76 36.92
CA GLY A 909 47.07 34.48 37.33
C GLY A 909 48.09 34.47 36.18
N PRO A 910 49.28 33.85 36.35
CA PRO A 910 50.26 33.75 35.28
C PRO A 910 49.69 32.94 34.09
N CYS A 911 49.48 33.63 32.97
CA CYS A 911 48.91 33.08 31.75
C CYS A 911 49.71 31.87 31.24
N GLU A 912 49.03 30.74 31.04
CA GLU A 912 49.56 29.55 30.37
C GLU A 912 48.84 29.31 29.02
N HIS A 913 49.23 28.25 28.33
CA HIS A 913 48.69 27.86 27.04
C HIS A 913 48.62 26.35 26.91
N THR A 914 47.65 25.88 26.12
CA THR A 914 47.57 24.48 25.69
C THR A 914 47.45 24.39 24.17
N VAL A 915 47.76 23.24 23.60
CA VAL A 915 47.48 22.94 22.19
C VAL A 915 46.37 21.90 22.14
N ALA A 916 45.17 22.34 21.78
CA ALA A 916 43.97 21.51 21.69
C ALA A 916 43.66 21.16 20.23
N LYS A 917 43.07 19.97 20.03
CA LYS A 917 42.53 19.56 18.73
C LYS A 917 41.03 19.83 18.73
N LEU A 918 40.63 20.87 18.01
CA LEU A 918 39.24 21.34 17.99
C LEU A 918 38.48 20.73 16.79
N GLN A 919 37.25 20.32 17.04
CA GLN A 919 36.26 20.04 16.01
C GLN A 919 35.61 21.36 15.55
N PRO A 920 34.93 21.40 14.38
CA PRO A 920 34.23 22.60 13.93
C PRO A 920 33.22 23.15 14.95
N GLY A 921 32.59 22.26 15.75
CA GLY A 921 31.63 22.63 16.79
C GLY A 921 32.24 23.32 18.02
N ASP A 922 33.55 23.20 18.25
CA ASP A 922 34.22 23.83 19.41
C ASP A 922 34.57 25.30 19.15
N VAL A 923 34.41 25.77 17.91
CA VAL A 923 34.67 27.15 17.51
C VAL A 923 33.37 27.95 17.66
N ALA A 924 33.33 28.88 18.59
CA ALA A 924 32.17 29.75 18.80
C ALA A 924 32.14 30.95 17.82
N ALA A 925 33.32 31.48 17.46
CA ALA A 925 33.43 32.61 16.54
C ALA A 925 34.77 32.64 15.81
N ILE A 926 34.75 33.17 14.57
CA ILE A 926 35.95 33.34 13.73
C ILE A 926 36.32 34.83 13.72
N SER A 927 37.51 35.18 14.20
CA SER A 927 37.97 36.57 14.23
C SER A 927 38.46 37.06 12.86
N THR A 928 38.29 38.35 12.60
CA THR A 928 38.94 39.06 11.49
C THR A 928 40.48 39.08 11.62
N LYS A 929 41.03 38.87 12.83
CA LYS A 929 42.48 38.90 13.09
C LYS A 929 43.19 37.61 12.64
N VAL A 930 44.38 37.79 12.07
CA VAL A 930 45.30 36.71 11.69
C VAL A 930 46.67 37.02 12.28
N LEU A 931 47.20 36.10 13.09
CA LEU A 931 48.54 36.17 13.66
C LEU A 931 49.52 35.43 12.75
N ARG A 932 50.72 36.01 12.55
CA ARG A 932 51.81 35.32 11.86
C ARG A 932 52.48 34.36 12.85
N VAL A 933 52.14 33.07 12.77
CA VAL A 933 52.68 32.02 13.63
C VAL A 933 53.36 30.93 12.82
N ASN A 934 54.40 30.31 13.38
CA ASN A 934 54.99 29.09 12.83
C ASN A 934 54.37 27.89 13.55
N GLY A 935 53.28 27.36 12.99
CA GLY A 935 52.47 26.32 13.63
C GLY A 935 53.22 25.02 13.91
N GLU A 936 54.14 24.63 13.02
CA GLU A 936 54.97 23.42 13.19
C GLU A 936 55.89 23.55 14.41
N LYS A 937 56.64 24.66 14.52
CA LYS A 937 57.53 24.88 15.67
C LYS A 937 56.79 24.94 16.99
N ILE A 938 55.61 25.56 17.02
CA ILE A 938 54.78 25.64 18.23
C ILE A 938 54.27 24.25 18.63
N SER A 939 53.83 23.44 17.66
CA SER A 939 53.31 22.09 17.90
C SER A 939 54.40 21.10 18.32
N GLU A 940 55.59 21.19 17.72
CA GLU A 940 56.77 20.40 18.09
C GLU A 940 57.25 20.74 19.50
N ASP A 941 57.34 22.03 19.83
CA ASP A 941 57.73 22.50 21.16
C ASP A 941 56.75 22.03 22.24
N PHE A 942 55.44 22.12 21.97
CA PHE A 942 54.43 21.58 22.87
C PHE A 942 54.58 20.07 23.07
N SER A 943 54.72 19.31 21.97
CA SER A 943 54.87 17.85 22.00
C SER A 943 56.13 17.42 22.75
N LYS A 944 57.25 18.13 22.56
CA LYS A 944 58.50 17.89 23.28
C LYS A 944 58.32 18.09 24.78
N ARG A 945 57.64 19.16 25.19
CA ARG A 945 57.38 19.49 26.61
C ARG A 945 56.37 18.57 27.29
N GLN A 946 55.59 17.78 26.54
CA GLN A 946 54.79 16.70 27.14
C GLN A 946 55.64 15.53 27.65
N GLN A 947 56.89 15.39 27.20
CA GLN A 947 57.79 14.35 27.68
C GLN A 947 58.32 14.70 29.08
N PRO A 948 58.41 13.75 30.03
CA PRO A 948 58.84 14.01 31.41
C PRO A 948 60.17 14.76 31.53
N LYS A 949 61.10 14.50 30.60
CA LYS A 949 62.45 15.10 30.57
C LYS A 949 62.45 16.60 30.25
N PHE A 950 61.51 17.07 29.43
CA PHE A 950 61.48 18.45 28.92
C PHE A 950 60.30 19.25 29.48
N ARG A 951 59.52 18.69 30.41
CA ARG A 951 58.33 19.33 30.99
C ARG A 951 58.61 20.65 31.71
N LYS A 952 59.86 20.86 32.17
CA LYS A 952 60.31 22.10 32.82
C LYS A 952 61.04 23.06 31.88
N ASP A 953 61.21 22.70 30.60
CA ASP A 953 61.87 23.59 29.63
C ASP A 953 60.98 24.81 29.35
N PRO A 954 61.55 26.03 29.28
CA PRO A 954 60.77 27.22 28.95
C PRO A 954 60.20 27.13 27.53
N PRO A 955 59.00 27.69 27.27
CA PRO A 955 58.43 27.76 25.94
C PRO A 955 59.39 28.43 24.94
N LEU A 956 59.44 27.91 23.71
CA LEU A 956 60.15 28.57 22.62
C LEU A 956 59.63 30.01 22.44
N ALA A 957 60.51 30.93 22.03
CA ALA A 957 60.14 32.34 21.81
C ALA A 957 58.91 32.51 20.90
N ALA A 958 58.74 31.65 19.88
CA ALA A 958 57.58 31.66 19.00
C ALA A 958 56.25 31.36 19.72
N VAL A 959 56.27 30.50 20.74
CA VAL A 959 55.10 30.21 21.58
C VAL A 959 54.81 31.40 22.49
N THR A 960 55.83 31.94 23.15
CA THR A 960 55.69 33.11 24.04
C THR A 960 55.13 34.32 23.30
N THR A 961 55.59 34.60 22.07
CA THR A 961 55.06 35.68 21.23
C THR A 961 53.60 35.46 20.86
N ALA A 962 53.20 34.23 20.49
CA ALA A 962 51.81 33.92 20.14
C ALA A 962 50.87 34.09 21.35
N VAL A 963 51.28 33.62 22.53
CA VAL A 963 50.53 33.77 23.78
C VAL A 963 50.41 35.25 24.18
N GLN A 964 51.49 36.01 24.10
CA GLN A 964 51.46 37.46 24.39
C GLN A 964 50.54 38.23 23.45
N GLU A 965 50.53 37.92 22.15
CA GLU A 965 49.62 38.55 21.20
C GLU A 965 48.16 38.16 21.45
N LEU A 966 47.87 36.89 21.77
CA LEU A 966 46.53 36.45 22.15
C LEU A 966 46.05 37.14 23.43
N LEU A 967 46.91 37.24 24.45
CA LEU A 967 46.59 37.93 25.70
C LEU A 967 46.34 39.41 25.47
N ARG A 968 47.17 40.06 24.64
CA ARG A 968 46.97 41.46 24.24
C ARG A 968 45.63 41.67 23.54
N LEU A 969 45.24 40.74 22.65
CA LEU A 969 43.94 40.77 21.99
C LEU A 969 42.79 40.55 22.96
N ALA A 970 42.92 39.65 23.93
CA ALA A 970 41.92 39.42 24.96
C ALA A 970 41.71 40.67 25.83
N GLN A 971 42.81 41.35 26.19
CA GLN A 971 42.77 42.58 26.99
C GLN A 971 42.26 43.80 26.20
N SER A 972 42.54 43.90 24.89
CA SER A 972 42.07 45.03 24.08
C SER A 972 40.59 44.91 23.71
N TYR A 973 40.05 43.70 23.72
CA TYR A 973 38.66 43.43 23.36
C TYR A 973 37.97 42.55 24.42
N PRO A 974 37.78 43.03 25.67
CA PRO A 974 37.22 42.21 26.75
C PRO A 974 35.79 41.71 26.48
N ALA A 975 35.03 42.41 25.63
CA ALA A 975 33.69 42.02 25.17
C ALA A 975 33.68 41.07 23.95
N GLY A 976 34.85 40.66 23.45
CA GLY A 976 35.01 39.79 22.28
C GLY A 976 35.70 40.50 21.10
N PRO A 977 36.53 39.78 20.31
CA PRO A 977 37.24 40.37 19.18
C PRO A 977 36.27 40.62 18.00
N PRO A 978 36.60 41.52 17.06
CA PRO A 978 35.82 41.67 15.83
C PRO A 978 35.79 40.36 15.03
N THR A 979 34.59 39.81 14.83
CA THR A 979 34.32 38.55 14.13
C THR A 979 33.97 38.78 12.66
N LEU A 980 34.15 37.74 11.83
CA LEU A 980 33.72 37.77 10.43
C LEU A 980 32.20 37.75 10.36
N ASP A 981 31.61 38.68 9.61
CA ASP A 981 30.18 38.73 9.36
C ASP A 981 29.77 37.62 8.37
N PRO A 982 28.78 36.76 8.70
CA PRO A 982 28.40 35.63 7.86
C PRO A 982 27.92 36.05 6.46
N ILE A 983 27.30 37.22 6.35
CA ILE A 983 26.68 37.71 5.13
C ILE A 983 27.70 38.48 4.30
N ASN A 984 28.38 39.46 4.90
CA ASN A 984 29.26 40.38 4.19
C ASN A 984 30.66 39.78 3.96
N ASP A 985 31.24 39.13 4.97
CA ASP A 985 32.62 38.63 4.89
C ASP A 985 32.67 37.19 4.34
N LEU A 986 31.75 36.32 4.77
CA LEU A 986 31.69 34.92 4.32
C LEU A 986 30.79 34.70 3.09
N GLN A 987 30.05 35.73 2.67
CA GLN A 987 29.17 35.71 1.49
C GLN A 987 28.09 34.61 1.54
N LEU A 988 27.57 34.31 2.74
CA LEU A 988 26.46 33.37 2.91
C LEU A 988 25.14 34.08 2.61
N LYS A 989 24.51 33.72 1.49
CA LYS A 989 23.23 34.28 1.02
C LYS A 989 22.03 33.37 1.29
N ASP A 990 22.18 32.39 2.18
CA ASP A 990 21.09 31.53 2.61
C ASP A 990 20.05 32.39 3.36
N VAL A 991 18.78 32.26 2.99
CA VAL A 991 17.66 33.01 3.58
C VAL A 991 17.63 32.82 5.09
N ALA A 992 17.85 31.59 5.58
CA ALA A 992 17.82 31.29 7.01
C ALA A 992 18.96 32.00 7.77
N VAL A 993 20.14 32.15 7.16
CA VAL A 993 21.28 32.85 7.77
C VAL A 993 21.04 34.36 7.81
N VAL A 994 20.46 34.93 6.75
CA VAL A 994 20.17 36.37 6.69
C VAL A 994 19.08 36.75 7.68
N GLU A 995 17.96 36.02 7.68
CA GLU A 995 16.85 36.25 8.62
C GLU A 995 17.29 36.00 10.06
N GLY A 996 18.01 34.90 10.30
CA GLY A 996 18.59 34.58 11.61
C GLY A 996 19.53 35.69 12.10
N GLY A 997 20.39 36.23 11.23
CA GLY A 997 21.30 37.32 11.60
C GLY A 997 20.58 38.62 11.98
N LEU A 998 19.53 38.99 11.25
CA LEU A 998 18.68 40.14 11.59
C LEU A 998 17.94 39.91 12.91
N ARG A 999 17.42 38.70 13.12
CA ARG A 999 16.71 38.31 14.34
C ARG A 999 17.64 38.33 15.56
N ALA A 1000 18.84 37.79 15.45
CA ALA A 1000 19.85 37.80 16.51
C ALA A 1000 20.17 39.23 16.97
N ARG A 1001 20.42 40.17 16.05
CA ARG A 1001 20.67 41.59 16.42
C ARG A 1001 19.51 42.22 17.19
N LYS A 1002 18.28 41.92 16.79
CA LYS A 1002 17.09 42.42 17.48
C LYS A 1002 16.95 41.82 18.88
N LEU A 1003 17.25 40.54 19.04
CA LEU A 1003 17.25 39.87 20.35
C LEU A 1003 18.35 40.42 21.26
N GLU A 1004 19.55 40.69 20.72
CA GLU A 1004 20.64 41.34 21.46
C GLU A 1004 20.21 42.72 22.00
N GLU A 1005 19.51 43.53 21.21
CA GLU A 1005 18.98 44.83 21.66
C GLU A 1005 17.97 44.67 22.81
N LEU A 1006 17.07 43.68 22.73
CA LEU A 1006 16.07 43.40 23.78
C LEU A 1006 16.74 42.93 25.07
N ILE A 1007 17.70 42.00 24.98
CA ILE A 1007 18.44 41.47 26.13
C ILE A 1007 19.25 42.57 26.84
N ARG A 1008 19.80 43.56 26.12
CA ARG A 1008 20.46 44.73 26.74
C ARG A 1008 19.50 45.62 27.51
N GLY A 1009 18.24 45.67 27.11
CA GLY A 1009 17.21 46.51 27.71
C GLY A 1009 16.50 45.90 28.93
N ALA A 1010 16.79 44.64 29.27
CA ALA A 1010 16.09 43.92 30.33
C ALA A 1010 16.42 44.44 31.74
N GLN A 1011 15.38 44.64 32.56
CA GLN A 1011 15.48 45.13 33.94
C GLN A 1011 15.71 44.02 34.97
N CYS A 1012 15.25 42.79 34.70
CA CYS A 1012 15.40 41.65 35.61
C CYS A 1012 16.84 41.42 36.07
N VAL A 1013 17.81 41.67 35.18
CA VAL A 1013 19.23 41.44 35.41
C VAL A 1013 19.80 42.29 36.55
N HIS A 1014 19.17 43.42 36.86
CA HIS A 1014 19.59 44.31 37.94
C HIS A 1014 19.08 43.89 39.33
N SER A 1015 18.19 42.90 39.40
CA SER A 1015 17.70 42.37 40.68
C SER A 1015 18.74 41.43 41.32
N PRO A 1016 19.04 41.56 42.62
CA PRO A 1016 19.95 40.64 43.31
C PRO A 1016 19.41 39.21 43.39
N ARG A 1017 18.09 39.01 43.20
CA ARG A 1017 17.45 37.69 43.19
C ARG A 1017 17.46 37.04 41.80
N PHE A 1018 17.91 37.76 40.76
CA PHE A 1018 17.90 37.30 39.38
C PHE A 1018 18.54 35.92 39.19
N PRO A 1019 19.75 35.61 39.68
CA PRO A 1019 20.37 34.31 39.41
C PRO A 1019 19.55 33.14 39.99
N ALA A 1020 19.03 33.31 41.22
CA ALA A 1020 18.24 32.28 41.87
C ALA A 1020 16.89 32.05 41.17
N GLN A 1021 16.21 33.12 40.76
CA GLN A 1021 14.91 33.03 40.10
C GLN A 1021 15.05 32.56 38.64
N TYR A 1022 16.12 32.96 37.94
CA TYR A 1022 16.42 32.49 36.60
C TYR A 1022 16.64 30.98 36.57
N VAL A 1023 17.39 30.42 37.54
CA VAL A 1023 17.61 28.96 37.62
C VAL A 1023 16.29 28.22 37.85
N LYS A 1024 15.41 28.72 38.73
CA LYS A 1024 14.08 28.14 38.95
C LYS A 1024 13.22 28.19 37.68
N LEU A 1025 13.18 29.34 37.01
CA LEU A 1025 12.45 29.50 35.76
C LEU A 1025 13.00 28.57 34.67
N ARG A 1026 14.33 28.47 34.52
CA ARG A 1026 14.98 27.58 33.55
C ARG A 1026 14.60 26.12 33.77
N GLU A 1027 14.66 25.62 35.00
CA GLU A 1027 14.26 24.23 35.28
C GLU A 1027 12.79 23.99 34.92
N ARG A 1028 11.92 24.94 35.26
CA ARG A 1028 10.49 24.89 34.91
C ARG A 1028 10.27 24.87 33.39
N MET A 1029 10.90 25.77 32.66
CA MET A 1029 10.78 25.89 31.20
C MET A 1029 11.36 24.67 30.47
N GLN A 1030 12.47 24.10 30.96
CA GLN A 1030 13.04 22.87 30.40
C GLN A 1030 12.09 21.68 30.53
N ILE A 1031 11.45 21.52 31.70
CA ILE A 1031 10.43 20.50 31.90
C ILE A 1031 9.22 20.74 30.98
N GLN A 1032 8.76 21.99 30.86
CA GLN A 1032 7.65 22.33 29.96
C GLN A 1032 7.99 22.04 28.49
N LYS A 1033 9.18 22.41 28.02
CA LYS A 1033 9.65 22.11 26.64
C LYS A 1033 9.73 20.61 26.38
N GLU A 1034 10.22 19.82 27.34
CA GLU A 1034 10.24 18.36 27.22
C GLU A 1034 8.83 17.76 27.25
N MET A 1035 7.93 18.30 28.08
CA MET A 1035 6.52 17.91 28.08
C MET A 1035 5.84 18.24 26.74
N GLU A 1036 6.08 19.41 26.16
CA GLU A 1036 5.59 19.79 24.83
C GLU A 1036 6.15 18.87 23.75
N ARG A 1037 7.44 18.54 23.80
CA ARG A 1037 8.07 17.56 22.90
C ARG A 1037 7.38 16.19 23.01
N LEU A 1038 7.15 15.69 24.22
CA LEU A 1038 6.47 14.42 24.45
C LEU A 1038 5.01 14.47 24.00
N ARG A 1039 4.28 15.57 24.26
CA ARG A 1039 2.92 15.78 23.75
C ARG A 1039 2.89 15.78 22.23
N PHE A 1040 3.85 16.46 21.58
CA PHE A 1040 3.97 16.45 20.12
C PHE A 1040 4.20 15.03 19.59
N LEU A 1041 5.14 14.28 20.16
CA LEU A 1041 5.41 12.89 19.76
C LEU A 1041 4.18 11.98 19.94
N LEU A 1042 3.38 12.19 20.98
CA LEU A 1042 2.13 11.47 21.21
C LEU A 1042 0.99 11.92 20.29
N SER A 1043 0.99 13.18 19.86
CA SER A 1043 -0.04 13.76 19.00
C SER A 1043 -0.01 13.22 17.56
N ASP A 1044 -1.04 13.55 16.80
CA ASP A 1044 -1.14 13.21 15.38
C ASP A 1044 -0.16 14.02 14.53
N GLN A 1045 0.29 15.18 15.03
CA GLN A 1045 1.21 16.09 14.33
C GLN A 1045 2.62 15.51 14.14
N SER A 1046 2.99 14.44 14.85
CA SER A 1046 4.27 13.76 14.70
C SER A 1046 4.32 12.76 13.55
N LEU A 1047 3.17 12.44 12.94
CA LEU A 1047 3.08 11.45 11.86
C LEU A 1047 3.86 11.90 10.62
N LEU A 1048 4.71 11.01 10.10
CA LEU A 1048 5.62 11.31 8.98
C LEU A 1048 4.85 11.69 7.71
N LEU A 1049 3.71 11.06 7.48
CA LEU A 1049 2.88 11.24 6.28
C LEU A 1049 1.80 12.33 6.42
N LEU A 1050 1.66 12.96 7.60
CA LEU A 1050 0.65 14.00 7.81
C LEU A 1050 0.81 15.22 6.88
N PRO A 1051 2.03 15.72 6.60
CA PRO A 1051 2.19 16.82 5.64
C PRO A 1051 1.68 16.44 4.25
N GLU A 1052 2.03 15.23 3.75
CA GLU A 1052 1.57 14.75 2.45
C GLU A 1052 0.05 14.54 2.44
N TYR A 1053 -0.54 14.07 3.55
CA TYR A 1053 -1.98 13.96 3.71
C TYR A 1053 -2.69 15.30 3.51
N HIS A 1054 -2.25 16.35 4.21
CA HIS A 1054 -2.85 17.69 4.07
C HIS A 1054 -2.72 18.23 2.65
N GLN A 1055 -1.56 18.04 2.00
CA GLN A 1055 -1.36 18.43 0.60
C GLN A 1055 -2.34 17.71 -0.34
N ARG A 1056 -2.55 16.40 -0.15
CA ARG A 1056 -3.51 15.62 -0.95
C ARG A 1056 -4.96 16.02 -0.70
N VAL A 1057 -5.33 16.31 0.55
CA VAL A 1057 -6.67 16.84 0.87
C VAL A 1057 -6.89 18.18 0.20
N GLU A 1058 -5.87 19.05 0.15
CA GLU A 1058 -5.96 20.34 -0.53
C GLU A 1058 -6.13 20.18 -2.05
N VAL A 1059 -5.50 19.18 -2.67
CA VAL A 1059 -5.76 18.81 -4.08
C VAL A 1059 -7.22 18.38 -4.25
N LEU A 1060 -7.73 17.50 -3.38
CA LEU A 1060 -9.12 17.03 -3.44
C LEU A 1060 -10.13 18.17 -3.24
N ARG A 1061 -9.83 19.13 -2.36
CA ARG A 1061 -10.65 20.33 -2.14
C ARG A 1061 -10.63 21.25 -3.36
N THR A 1062 -9.43 21.54 -3.90
CA THR A 1062 -9.24 22.39 -5.09
C THR A 1062 -9.97 21.84 -6.31
N LEU A 1063 -9.94 20.52 -6.51
CA LEU A 1063 -10.65 19.85 -7.60
C LEU A 1063 -12.15 19.59 -7.30
N GLY A 1064 -12.64 19.90 -6.09
CA GLY A 1064 -14.04 19.74 -5.73
C GLY A 1064 -14.50 18.31 -5.46
N TYR A 1065 -13.60 17.41 -5.08
CA TYR A 1065 -13.91 16.04 -4.64
C TYR A 1065 -14.39 16.02 -3.20
N VAL A 1066 -13.93 16.99 -2.41
CA VAL A 1066 -14.27 17.20 -1.01
C VAL A 1066 -14.68 18.68 -0.86
N ASP A 1067 -15.54 19.00 0.12
CA ASP A 1067 -15.85 20.39 0.47
C ASP A 1067 -14.86 20.99 1.49
N GLU A 1068 -15.16 22.21 1.96
CA GLU A 1068 -14.34 22.90 2.96
C GLU A 1068 -14.34 22.17 4.32
N ALA A 1069 -15.46 21.52 4.66
CA ALA A 1069 -15.65 20.76 5.90
C ALA A 1069 -15.02 19.36 5.86
N GLY A 1070 -14.52 18.90 4.71
CA GLY A 1070 -13.95 17.56 4.59
C GLY A 1070 -14.95 16.49 4.13
N THR A 1071 -16.19 16.88 3.79
CA THR A 1071 -17.24 15.97 3.34
C THR A 1071 -17.05 15.57 1.87
N VAL A 1072 -17.15 14.27 1.59
CA VAL A 1072 -16.97 13.71 0.24
C VAL A 1072 -18.14 14.06 -0.68
N LYS A 1073 -17.87 14.81 -1.75
CA LYS A 1073 -18.83 15.18 -2.80
C LYS A 1073 -19.04 14.03 -3.81
N LEU A 1074 -19.94 14.23 -4.77
CA LEU A 1074 -20.23 13.24 -5.82
C LEU A 1074 -18.97 12.80 -6.58
N ALA A 1075 -18.09 13.73 -6.97
CA ALA A 1075 -16.83 13.40 -7.63
C ALA A 1075 -15.94 12.50 -6.75
N GLY A 1076 -15.87 12.77 -5.45
CA GLY A 1076 -15.19 11.91 -4.48
C GLY A 1076 -15.79 10.51 -4.40
N ARG A 1077 -17.12 10.38 -4.33
CA ARG A 1077 -17.82 9.08 -4.30
C ARG A 1077 -17.58 8.26 -5.56
N VAL A 1078 -17.49 8.93 -6.71
CA VAL A 1078 -17.15 8.31 -7.99
C VAL A 1078 -15.71 7.80 -8.00
N ALA A 1079 -14.77 8.61 -7.52
CA ALA A 1079 -13.37 8.22 -7.41
C ALA A 1079 -13.15 7.04 -6.46
N CYS A 1080 -13.96 6.89 -5.38
CA CYS A 1080 -13.95 5.69 -4.53
C CYS A 1080 -14.21 4.38 -5.28
N ALA A 1081 -14.96 4.42 -6.39
CA ALA A 1081 -15.25 3.24 -7.20
C ALA A 1081 -14.12 2.90 -8.19
N MET A 1082 -13.12 3.78 -8.35
CA MET A 1082 -11.97 3.57 -9.23
C MET A 1082 -10.86 2.84 -8.48
N SER A 1083 -10.16 1.93 -9.16
CA SER A 1083 -9.04 1.18 -8.59
C SER A 1083 -7.67 1.81 -8.89
N SER A 1084 -7.57 2.63 -9.93
CA SER A 1084 -6.33 3.19 -10.48
C SER A 1084 -6.64 4.47 -11.27
N HIS A 1085 -5.74 5.46 -11.24
CA HIS A 1085 -5.90 6.74 -11.93
C HIS A 1085 -7.25 7.41 -11.59
N GLU A 1086 -7.63 7.36 -10.32
CA GLU A 1086 -8.95 7.74 -9.81
C GLU A 1086 -9.33 9.18 -10.13
N LEU A 1087 -8.40 10.13 -10.01
CA LEU A 1087 -8.64 11.53 -10.35
C LEU A 1087 -8.80 11.69 -11.87
N LEU A 1088 -7.87 11.17 -12.66
CA LEU A 1088 -7.86 11.34 -14.11
C LEU A 1088 -9.10 10.71 -14.78
N LEU A 1089 -9.49 9.51 -14.38
CA LEU A 1089 -10.70 8.86 -14.90
C LEU A 1089 -11.97 9.62 -14.51
N THR A 1090 -12.03 10.12 -13.27
CA THR A 1090 -13.18 10.89 -12.78
C THR A 1090 -13.30 12.21 -13.53
N GLU A 1091 -12.19 12.96 -13.67
CA GLU A 1091 -12.14 14.19 -14.47
C GLU A 1091 -12.54 13.97 -15.93
N LEU A 1092 -12.06 12.90 -16.58
CA LEU A 1092 -12.42 12.58 -17.97
C LEU A 1092 -13.92 12.31 -18.14
N MET A 1093 -14.56 11.71 -17.13
CA MET A 1093 -15.99 11.47 -17.13
C MET A 1093 -16.78 12.77 -16.92
N PHE A 1094 -16.40 13.62 -15.95
CA PHE A 1094 -17.07 14.89 -15.69
C PHE A 1094 -16.85 15.93 -16.81
N ASP A 1095 -15.69 15.92 -17.48
CA ASP A 1095 -15.44 16.74 -18.69
C ASP A 1095 -16.21 16.24 -19.92
N ASN A 1096 -17.02 15.18 -19.78
CA ASN A 1096 -17.77 14.53 -20.85
C ASN A 1096 -16.87 14.16 -22.06
N ALA A 1097 -15.60 13.82 -21.78
CA ALA A 1097 -14.59 13.59 -22.82
C ALA A 1097 -14.80 12.24 -23.54
N LEU A 1098 -15.44 11.27 -22.87
CA LEU A 1098 -15.62 9.90 -23.35
C LEU A 1098 -16.94 9.70 -24.08
N SER A 1099 -18.00 10.44 -23.75
CA SER A 1099 -19.36 10.15 -24.22
C SER A 1099 -19.57 10.41 -25.71
N ALA A 1100 -18.76 11.27 -26.34
CA ALA A 1100 -18.80 11.50 -27.78
C ALA A 1100 -18.16 10.35 -28.59
N LEU A 1101 -17.27 9.58 -27.97
CA LEU A 1101 -16.49 8.53 -28.63
C LEU A 1101 -17.29 7.23 -28.78
N ARG A 1102 -16.91 6.41 -29.75
CA ARG A 1102 -17.45 5.05 -29.92
C ARG A 1102 -16.81 4.09 -28.91
N PRO A 1103 -17.48 2.96 -28.55
CA PRO A 1103 -16.94 2.02 -27.57
C PRO A 1103 -15.51 1.55 -27.87
N GLU A 1104 -15.17 1.31 -29.14
CA GLU A 1104 -13.84 0.88 -29.58
C GLU A 1104 -12.79 1.99 -29.39
N GLU A 1105 -13.19 3.24 -29.64
CA GLU A 1105 -12.33 4.41 -29.45
C GLU A 1105 -12.09 4.68 -27.97
N ILE A 1106 -13.10 4.51 -27.11
CA ILE A 1106 -12.91 4.68 -25.67
C ILE A 1106 -11.97 3.60 -25.12
N ALA A 1107 -12.15 2.33 -25.52
CA ALA A 1107 -11.25 1.25 -25.12
C ALA A 1107 -9.81 1.55 -25.54
N ALA A 1108 -9.61 1.94 -26.80
CA ALA A 1108 -8.30 2.30 -27.32
C ALA A 1108 -7.66 3.47 -26.55
N LEU A 1109 -8.41 4.54 -26.30
CA LEU A 1109 -7.93 5.70 -25.55
C LEU A 1109 -7.50 5.34 -24.12
N LEU A 1110 -8.34 4.58 -23.40
CA LEU A 1110 -8.08 4.17 -22.02
C LEU A 1110 -6.90 3.20 -21.89
N SER A 1111 -6.48 2.55 -22.98
CA SER A 1111 -5.27 1.72 -22.97
C SER A 1111 -4.00 2.51 -22.56
N GLY A 1112 -3.99 3.83 -22.81
CA GLY A 1112 -2.92 4.75 -22.42
C GLY A 1112 -2.65 4.82 -20.92
N LEU A 1113 -3.65 4.49 -20.10
CA LEU A 1113 -3.59 4.50 -18.63
C LEU A 1113 -3.09 3.17 -18.05
N VAL A 1114 -3.02 2.11 -18.87
CA VAL A 1114 -2.79 0.74 -18.40
C VAL A 1114 -1.53 0.13 -19.02
N CYS A 1115 -1.14 0.61 -20.20
CA CYS A 1115 0.04 0.15 -20.89
C CYS A 1115 1.30 0.46 -20.07
N GLN A 1116 2.15 -0.55 -19.89
CA GLN A 1116 3.46 -0.41 -19.24
C GLN A 1116 4.61 -0.34 -20.25
N SER A 1117 4.33 -0.51 -21.54
CA SER A 1117 5.36 -0.51 -22.58
C SER A 1117 5.38 0.87 -23.24
N PRO A 1118 6.51 1.60 -23.15
CA PRO A 1118 6.63 2.87 -23.82
C PRO A 1118 6.57 2.67 -25.33
N GLY A 1119 5.92 3.60 -26.01
CA GLY A 1119 5.77 3.58 -27.45
C GLY A 1119 4.83 4.68 -27.94
N ASP A 1120 4.96 5.01 -29.21
CA ASP A 1120 4.08 5.97 -29.88
C ASP A 1120 2.72 5.33 -30.21
N PRO A 1121 1.64 6.14 -30.23
CA PRO A 1121 0.27 5.64 -30.41
C PRO A 1121 -0.05 4.99 -31.75
N GLY A 1122 0.91 4.98 -32.70
CA GLY A 1122 0.74 4.46 -34.05
C GLY A 1122 0.36 5.54 -35.06
N ASP A 1123 0.77 5.36 -36.32
CA ASP A 1123 0.57 6.36 -37.38
C ASP A 1123 -0.86 6.38 -37.92
N GLN A 1124 -1.52 5.20 -37.96
CA GLN A 1124 -2.82 4.97 -38.62
C GLN A 1124 -4.03 5.17 -37.70
N LEU A 1125 -3.95 6.09 -36.74
CA LEU A 1125 -5.08 6.38 -35.86
C LEU A 1125 -6.11 7.33 -36.50
N PRO A 1126 -7.42 7.09 -36.30
CA PRO A 1126 -8.48 8.06 -36.55
C PRO A 1126 -8.19 9.41 -35.89
N SER A 1127 -8.59 10.50 -36.56
CA SER A 1127 -8.42 11.86 -36.01
C SER A 1127 -9.12 12.06 -34.66
N THR A 1128 -10.26 11.40 -34.46
CA THR A 1128 -11.00 11.39 -33.18
C THR A 1128 -10.16 10.83 -32.04
N LEU A 1129 -9.41 9.76 -32.27
CA LEU A 1129 -8.52 9.16 -31.29
C LEU A 1129 -7.30 10.02 -31.01
N LYS A 1130 -6.68 10.62 -32.04
CA LYS A 1130 -5.56 11.56 -31.86
C LYS A 1130 -5.99 12.75 -30.99
N GLN A 1131 -7.17 13.31 -31.25
CA GLN A 1131 -7.76 14.36 -30.40
C GLN A 1131 -8.05 13.87 -28.97
N GLY A 1132 -8.54 12.63 -28.82
CA GLY A 1132 -8.76 12.01 -27.52
C GLY A 1132 -7.48 11.91 -26.68
N VAL A 1133 -6.37 11.46 -27.28
CA VAL A 1133 -5.06 11.35 -26.60
C VAL A 1133 -4.59 12.70 -26.09
N GLU A 1134 -4.66 13.74 -26.92
CA GLU A 1134 -4.28 15.09 -26.52
C GLU A 1134 -5.19 15.65 -25.42
N ARG A 1135 -6.49 15.31 -25.45
CA ARG A 1135 -7.42 15.68 -24.39
C ARG A 1135 -7.10 14.98 -23.06
N VAL A 1136 -6.76 13.69 -23.08
CA VAL A 1136 -6.32 12.96 -21.87
C VAL A 1136 -5.06 13.58 -21.29
N LYS A 1137 -4.06 13.89 -22.13
CA LYS A 1137 -2.85 14.58 -21.68
C LYS A 1137 -3.14 15.96 -21.12
N ALA A 1138 -4.06 16.72 -21.71
CA ALA A 1138 -4.44 18.04 -21.22
C ALA A 1138 -5.10 17.97 -19.83
N VAL A 1139 -5.98 17.00 -19.58
CA VAL A 1139 -6.57 16.75 -18.26
C VAL A 1139 -5.51 16.31 -17.26
N ALA A 1140 -4.62 15.39 -17.64
CA ALA A 1140 -3.52 14.95 -16.78
C ALA A 1140 -2.58 16.12 -16.42
N LYS A 1141 -2.28 17.00 -17.38
CA LYS A 1141 -1.49 18.21 -17.15
C LYS A 1141 -2.17 19.14 -16.15
N ARG A 1142 -3.47 19.39 -16.29
CA ARG A 1142 -4.27 20.21 -15.35
C ARG A 1142 -4.22 19.65 -13.93
N ILE A 1143 -4.39 18.34 -13.77
CA ILE A 1143 -4.27 17.67 -12.47
C ILE A 1143 -2.84 17.83 -11.92
N GLY A 1144 -1.82 17.59 -12.74
CA GLY A 1144 -0.41 17.77 -12.37
C GLY A 1144 -0.08 19.19 -11.90
N GLU A 1145 -0.59 20.21 -12.59
CA GLU A 1145 -0.44 21.63 -12.21
C GLU A 1145 -1.05 21.90 -10.83
N VAL A 1146 -2.24 21.35 -10.54
CA VAL A 1146 -2.87 21.46 -9.22
C VAL A 1146 -2.06 20.72 -8.14
N GLN A 1147 -1.57 19.51 -8.43
CA GLN A 1147 -0.73 18.75 -7.49
C GLN A 1147 0.53 19.52 -7.08
N VAL A 1148 1.23 20.13 -8.05
CA VAL A 1148 2.40 20.96 -7.79
C VAL A 1148 2.03 22.23 -7.01
N ALA A 1149 0.92 22.88 -7.36
CA ALA A 1149 0.44 24.07 -6.65
C ALA A 1149 0.11 23.79 -5.17
N CYS A 1150 -0.37 22.58 -4.86
CA CYS A 1150 -0.64 22.12 -3.49
C CYS A 1150 0.60 21.59 -2.75
N GLY A 1151 1.80 21.58 -3.37
CA GLY A 1151 3.06 21.24 -2.72
C GLY A 1151 3.52 19.79 -2.83
N LEU A 1152 2.94 18.99 -3.74
CA LEU A 1152 3.45 17.63 -4.01
C LEU A 1152 4.75 17.68 -4.84
N ASN A 1153 5.68 16.75 -4.54
CA ASN A 1153 7.04 16.75 -5.12
C ASN A 1153 7.13 16.28 -6.57
N GLN A 1154 6.07 15.70 -7.14
CA GLN A 1154 6.06 15.17 -8.51
C GLN A 1154 5.89 16.31 -9.52
N THR A 1155 6.77 16.38 -10.52
CA THR A 1155 6.64 17.38 -11.59
C THR A 1155 5.47 17.07 -12.53
N VAL A 1156 4.97 18.10 -13.21
CA VAL A 1156 3.86 17.94 -14.17
C VAL A 1156 4.26 17.00 -15.32
N GLU A 1157 5.51 17.12 -15.79
CA GLU A 1157 6.05 16.30 -16.87
C GLU A 1157 6.19 14.83 -16.46
N GLU A 1158 6.63 14.56 -15.22
CA GLU A 1158 6.68 13.19 -14.69
C GLU A 1158 5.28 12.58 -14.62
N PHE A 1159 4.29 13.30 -14.10
CA PHE A 1159 2.92 12.80 -13.98
C PHE A 1159 2.29 12.48 -15.35
N VAL A 1160 2.47 13.37 -16.34
CA VAL A 1160 1.98 13.12 -17.70
C VAL A 1160 2.76 12.00 -18.39
N GLY A 1161 4.06 11.88 -18.10
CA GLY A 1161 4.95 10.86 -18.63
C GLY A 1161 4.64 9.43 -18.18
N GLU A 1162 3.84 9.26 -17.11
CA GLU A 1162 3.34 7.94 -16.69
C GLU A 1162 2.38 7.31 -17.71
N LEU A 1163 1.73 8.13 -18.54
CA LEU A 1163 0.77 7.69 -19.56
C LEU A 1163 1.48 7.16 -20.80
N ASN A 1164 1.16 5.92 -21.19
CA ASN A 1164 1.83 5.23 -22.30
C ASN A 1164 0.84 4.83 -23.40
N PHE A 1165 0.81 5.59 -24.49
CA PHE A 1165 -0.15 5.36 -25.57
C PHE A 1165 0.30 4.33 -26.63
N GLY A 1166 1.41 3.61 -26.41
CA GLY A 1166 2.01 2.70 -27.40
C GLY A 1166 1.16 1.51 -27.88
N LEU A 1167 0.02 1.22 -27.22
CA LEU A 1167 -0.89 0.14 -27.61
C LEU A 1167 -2.27 0.64 -28.07
N VAL A 1168 -2.45 1.95 -28.30
CA VAL A 1168 -3.75 2.52 -28.70
C VAL A 1168 -4.23 1.91 -30.02
N GLU A 1169 -3.38 1.86 -31.06
CA GLU A 1169 -3.72 1.24 -32.36
C GLU A 1169 -4.09 -0.24 -32.23
N VAL A 1170 -3.32 -0.99 -31.44
CA VAL A 1170 -3.53 -2.42 -31.17
C VAL A 1170 -4.88 -2.65 -30.50
N VAL A 1171 -5.20 -1.88 -29.46
CA VAL A 1171 -6.47 -2.05 -28.74
C VAL A 1171 -7.65 -1.62 -29.61
N TYR A 1172 -7.50 -0.58 -30.43
CA TYR A 1172 -8.54 -0.12 -31.36
C TYR A 1172 -8.92 -1.22 -32.36
N GLU A 1173 -7.95 -1.82 -33.04
CA GLU A 1173 -8.21 -2.87 -34.02
C GLU A 1173 -8.69 -4.17 -33.35
N TRP A 1174 -8.23 -4.46 -32.11
CA TRP A 1174 -8.79 -5.55 -31.32
C TRP A 1174 -10.27 -5.33 -30.99
N ALA A 1175 -10.66 -4.15 -30.55
CA ALA A 1175 -12.06 -3.85 -30.25
C ALA A 1175 -12.96 -3.92 -31.51
N ARG A 1176 -12.39 -3.67 -32.70
CA ARG A 1176 -13.10 -3.80 -33.99
C ARG A 1176 -13.25 -5.24 -34.50
N GLY A 1177 -12.65 -6.22 -33.84
CA GLY A 1177 -12.77 -7.63 -34.21
C GLY A 1177 -11.60 -8.20 -35.02
N MET A 1178 -10.48 -7.48 -35.16
CA MET A 1178 -9.29 -8.01 -35.86
C MET A 1178 -8.76 -9.29 -35.18
N PRO A 1179 -8.38 -10.33 -35.94
CA PRO A 1179 -7.76 -11.53 -35.39
C PRO A 1179 -6.43 -11.23 -34.68
N PHE A 1180 -6.12 -11.97 -33.60
CA PHE A 1180 -4.91 -11.71 -32.80
C PHE A 1180 -3.62 -11.91 -33.60
N SER A 1181 -3.63 -12.79 -34.61
CA SER A 1181 -2.48 -13.04 -35.49
C SER A 1181 -2.07 -11.84 -36.34
N GLU A 1182 -3.02 -11.00 -36.73
CA GLU A 1182 -2.74 -9.79 -37.49
C GLU A 1182 -2.28 -8.67 -36.56
N LEU A 1183 -2.87 -8.58 -35.36
CA LEU A 1183 -2.51 -7.64 -34.31
C LEU A 1183 -1.06 -7.76 -33.82
N ALA A 1184 -0.56 -8.99 -33.70
CA ALA A 1184 0.82 -9.23 -33.31
C ALA A 1184 1.83 -8.59 -34.29
N GLY A 1185 1.43 -8.31 -35.54
CA GLY A 1185 2.26 -7.62 -36.53
C GLY A 1185 2.25 -6.09 -36.40
N LEU A 1186 1.27 -5.50 -35.71
CA LEU A 1186 1.10 -4.04 -35.61
C LEU A 1186 2.03 -3.40 -34.56
N SER A 1187 2.47 -4.15 -33.55
CA SER A 1187 3.37 -3.64 -32.52
C SER A 1187 4.55 -4.56 -32.28
N GLY A 1188 5.73 -3.99 -32.02
CA GLY A 1188 6.89 -4.74 -31.52
C GLY A 1188 6.75 -5.21 -30.06
N THR A 1189 5.59 -5.02 -29.44
CA THR A 1189 5.35 -5.38 -28.05
C THR A 1189 5.09 -6.89 -27.94
N PRO A 1190 5.75 -7.62 -27.01
CA PRO A 1190 5.52 -9.04 -26.81
C PRO A 1190 4.05 -9.37 -26.53
N GLU A 1191 3.54 -10.45 -27.12
CA GLU A 1191 2.12 -10.79 -27.15
C GLU A 1191 1.50 -10.93 -25.75
N GLY A 1192 2.24 -11.48 -24.78
CA GLY A 1192 1.79 -11.61 -23.40
C GLY A 1192 1.58 -10.26 -22.68
N LEU A 1193 2.30 -9.21 -23.06
CA LEU A 1193 2.07 -7.86 -22.54
C LEU A 1193 0.83 -7.21 -23.14
N VAL A 1194 0.58 -7.44 -24.43
CA VAL A 1194 -0.65 -7.00 -25.10
C VAL A 1194 -1.86 -7.62 -24.42
N VAL A 1195 -1.84 -8.94 -24.19
CA VAL A 1195 -2.90 -9.63 -23.46
C VAL A 1195 -3.11 -9.04 -22.06
N ARG A 1196 -2.02 -8.81 -21.30
CA ARG A 1196 -2.11 -8.22 -19.96
C ARG A 1196 -2.70 -6.80 -19.98
N CYS A 1197 -2.32 -5.99 -20.95
CA CYS A 1197 -2.86 -4.64 -21.13
C CYS A 1197 -4.38 -4.70 -21.35
N ILE A 1198 -4.84 -5.55 -22.28
CA ILE A 1198 -6.26 -5.68 -22.60
C ILE A 1198 -7.06 -6.24 -21.40
N GLN A 1199 -6.51 -7.20 -20.65
CA GLN A 1199 -7.16 -7.74 -19.44
C GLN A 1199 -7.38 -6.66 -18.38
N ARG A 1200 -6.33 -5.89 -18.05
CA ARG A 1200 -6.41 -4.78 -17.09
C ARG A 1200 -7.33 -3.65 -17.60
N LEU A 1201 -7.33 -3.38 -18.90
CA LEU A 1201 -8.24 -2.42 -19.51
C LEU A 1201 -9.70 -2.85 -19.37
N ALA A 1202 -10.02 -4.13 -19.57
CA ALA A 1202 -11.39 -4.63 -19.37
C ALA A 1202 -11.85 -4.52 -17.91
N GLU A 1203 -10.92 -4.62 -16.95
CA GLU A 1203 -11.18 -4.37 -15.53
C GLU A 1203 -11.47 -2.89 -15.28
N MET A 1204 -10.65 -1.98 -15.85
CA MET A 1204 -10.88 -0.53 -15.80
C MET A 1204 -12.23 -0.12 -16.41
N CYS A 1205 -12.62 -0.68 -17.57
CA CYS A 1205 -13.93 -0.44 -18.17
C CYS A 1205 -15.08 -0.88 -17.25
N ARG A 1206 -14.91 -1.99 -16.49
CA ARG A 1206 -15.91 -2.46 -15.53
C ARG A 1206 -16.07 -1.49 -14.36
N SER A 1207 -14.96 -0.97 -13.84
CA SER A 1207 -14.98 0.06 -12.78
C SER A 1207 -15.64 1.34 -13.27
N LEU A 1208 -15.26 1.83 -14.45
CA LEU A 1208 -15.82 3.04 -15.06
C LEU A 1208 -17.32 2.90 -15.36
N ARG A 1209 -17.79 1.70 -15.74
CA ARG A 1209 -19.22 1.41 -15.84
C ARG A 1209 -19.94 1.58 -14.50
N GLY A 1210 -19.33 1.11 -13.41
CA GLY A 1210 -19.88 1.28 -12.06
C GLY A 1210 -20.00 2.76 -11.68
N ALA A 1211 -18.94 3.53 -11.94
CA ALA A 1211 -18.92 4.98 -11.75
C ALA A 1211 -19.97 5.72 -12.59
N ALA A 1212 -20.08 5.40 -13.88
CA ALA A 1212 -21.05 6.04 -14.78
C ALA A 1212 -22.50 5.82 -14.29
N ARG A 1213 -22.80 4.63 -13.76
CA ARG A 1213 -24.11 4.35 -13.12
C ARG A 1213 -24.33 5.19 -11.86
N LEU A 1214 -23.29 5.39 -11.04
CA LEU A 1214 -23.37 6.21 -9.83
C LEU A 1214 -23.62 7.70 -10.14
N VAL A 1215 -23.00 8.24 -11.20
CA VAL A 1215 -23.24 9.61 -11.67
C VAL A 1215 -24.64 9.79 -12.28
N GLY A 1216 -25.26 8.70 -12.73
CA GLY A 1216 -26.53 8.75 -13.46
C GLY A 1216 -26.36 8.98 -14.96
N GLU A 1217 -25.25 8.52 -15.54
CA GLU A 1217 -24.98 8.63 -16.98
C GLU A 1217 -25.08 7.24 -17.67
N PRO A 1218 -26.31 6.82 -18.05
CA PRO A 1218 -26.54 5.46 -18.53
C PRO A 1218 -25.92 5.19 -19.91
N VAL A 1219 -25.69 6.22 -20.73
CA VAL A 1219 -25.14 6.08 -22.08
C VAL A 1219 -23.69 5.63 -22.03
N LEU A 1220 -22.83 6.32 -21.26
CA LEU A 1220 -21.46 5.87 -21.03
C LEU A 1220 -21.41 4.54 -20.30
N GLY A 1221 -22.30 4.30 -19.33
CA GLY A 1221 -22.42 2.99 -18.69
C GLY A 1221 -22.65 1.86 -19.70
N ALA A 1222 -23.55 2.05 -20.68
CA ALA A 1222 -23.80 1.10 -21.75
C ALA A 1222 -22.61 0.99 -22.74
N LYS A 1223 -21.96 2.11 -23.07
CA LYS A 1223 -20.75 2.12 -23.91
C LYS A 1223 -19.60 1.37 -23.24
N MET A 1224 -19.42 1.52 -21.93
CA MET A 1224 -18.37 0.83 -21.17
C MET A 1224 -18.64 -0.67 -21.08
N GLU A 1225 -19.90 -1.08 -20.92
CA GLU A 1225 -20.28 -2.50 -21.01
C GLU A 1225 -19.97 -3.08 -22.40
N THR A 1226 -20.31 -2.32 -23.45
CA THR A 1226 -20.05 -2.70 -24.83
C THR A 1226 -18.54 -2.83 -25.08
N ALA A 1227 -17.76 -1.82 -24.68
CA ALA A 1227 -16.30 -1.84 -24.77
C ALA A 1227 -15.69 -3.05 -24.04
N ALA A 1228 -16.10 -3.30 -22.79
CA ALA A 1228 -15.63 -4.46 -22.04
C ALA A 1228 -15.99 -5.79 -22.72
N THR A 1229 -17.15 -5.89 -23.36
CA THR A 1229 -17.58 -7.07 -24.12
C THR A 1229 -16.76 -7.26 -25.39
N LEU A 1230 -16.48 -6.20 -26.14
CA LEU A 1230 -15.65 -6.23 -27.35
C LEU A 1230 -14.21 -6.68 -27.05
N LEU A 1231 -13.66 -6.27 -25.91
CA LEU A 1231 -12.32 -6.69 -25.48
C LEU A 1231 -12.28 -8.16 -25.04
N ARG A 1232 -13.39 -8.71 -24.52
CA ARG A 1232 -13.49 -10.07 -23.95
C ARG A 1232 -13.76 -11.14 -24.99
N ARG A 1233 -12.73 -11.48 -25.76
CA ARG A 1233 -12.80 -12.59 -26.72
C ARG A 1233 -11.49 -13.35 -26.87
N ASP A 1234 -11.60 -14.54 -27.45
CA ASP A 1234 -10.49 -15.34 -27.99
C ASP A 1234 -9.33 -15.54 -27.00
N ILE A 1235 -8.09 -15.52 -27.50
CA ILE A 1235 -6.88 -15.83 -26.72
C ILE A 1235 -6.64 -14.90 -25.52
N VAL A 1236 -7.15 -13.67 -25.54
CA VAL A 1236 -6.95 -12.68 -24.48
C VAL A 1236 -7.66 -13.10 -23.18
N PHE A 1237 -8.84 -13.72 -23.29
CA PHE A 1237 -9.63 -14.21 -22.16
C PHE A 1237 -9.83 -15.73 -22.22
N ALA A 1238 -8.86 -16.45 -22.79
CA ALA A 1238 -8.87 -17.91 -22.76
C ALA A 1238 -8.91 -18.40 -21.31
N ALA A 1239 -9.78 -19.37 -21.03
CA ALA A 1239 -9.92 -19.95 -19.69
C ALA A 1239 -8.57 -20.55 -19.23
N SER A 1240 -8.23 -20.31 -17.97
CA SER A 1240 -7.02 -20.88 -17.36
C SER A 1240 -7.12 -22.40 -17.34
N LEU A 1241 -6.03 -23.07 -17.73
CA LEU A 1241 -5.87 -24.52 -17.71
C LEU A 1241 -5.87 -25.10 -16.30
N TYR A 1242 -5.68 -24.28 -15.26
CA TYR A 1242 -5.79 -24.69 -13.86
C TYR A 1242 -7.24 -24.72 -13.35
N THR A 1243 -8.14 -23.97 -13.99
CA THR A 1243 -9.55 -23.85 -13.56
C THR A 1243 -10.48 -24.88 -14.21
N GLN A 1244 -9.93 -25.69 -15.12
CA GLN A 1244 -10.60 -26.68 -15.94
C GLN A 1244 -10.10 -28.07 -15.56
#